data_AF-A0A258GYH5-F1
#
_entry.id   AF-A0A258GYH5-F1
#
_cell.length_a   1.000
_cell.length_b   1.000
_cell.length_c   1.000
_cell.angle_alpha   90.00
_cell.angle_beta   90.00
_cell.angle_gamma   90.00
#
_symmetry.space_group_name_H-M   'P 1'
#
loop_
_entity.id
_entity.type
_entity.pdbx_description
1 polymer ?
#
loop_
_entity_poly.entity_id
_entity_poly.type
_entity_poly.pdbx_seq_one_letter_code
_entity_poly.pdbx_strand_id
1 'polypeptide(L)'
;MIPPKQRIEFMENYYTFSLAAILLASTALPAMAQEAQTVPIATVTASPQPGVISYTPADFAAARPNTALEMISRIPGFTFDGGDSVRGFAGAAGNVLIDGARPTSKTDGLGDTLGRIPIDQVERIDIIRGGVPGIDMQGQTVVANVIRKKVDTFQQVFSVRSFLFSDTGKTIPGWNYQATRRSGEHQFDVSMGRGISMDDSVGNGWRTTRDAAGNLTLLETARSEGDGVVHTIRGGYKGPQFGGTLAINGVLGTDEFKQEQRFYTSTTDERFANRSANDRGELGVNYTIDLTPDLEWETLGLFKLAVGSLDATGVTPGGSQLFQIEAEAGERIGRSVLRYSYSPELSFEGGAEIAYNYREQSVALAVNGTPISLPASDVMVEELRGEAFAQGTWRPSPQWTLEGGIRVERSTITQSGDTERERSFTYPKPRLVATWSPSEDDQLRLRAERKVGQLNFQDFASEVNLNSGQQSTGNSELEPDKTWVYEIAYEKRFWEGAAAVLTYRYEDISDVVDLFPRDVMVDTDNDGIPDTTQLLVGPGNIGDGINETLIFNLTLPLATLGIKGAEIKAETQWDNSEVTDPLTGEKRRISGQRPENIRLNFRQDLPEHHLTFGIGWFQGWRESYYQVDNIESLKLRDFYHSFIEWKPDPGFTLRAELNNFDPFSFNIQRQIHGGRRDQYPLISVENERRNSQILGMISARWTFG
;
A
#
# COMPACT_ATOMS: atom_id res chain seq x y z
N MET A 1 38.11 26.81 -11.97
CA MET A 1 38.50 26.50 -13.37
C MET A 1 39.84 25.75 -13.32
N ILE A 2 39.97 24.62 -14.06
CA ILE A 2 40.97 23.52 -13.99
C ILE A 2 40.37 22.24 -13.33
N PRO A 3 40.57 21.02 -13.90
CA PRO A 3 39.49 20.10 -14.29
C PRO A 3 39.43 18.76 -13.51
N PRO A 4 38.43 17.88 -13.76
CA PRO A 4 38.29 16.58 -13.11
C PRO A 4 38.94 15.44 -13.92
N LYS A 5 39.57 14.47 -13.24
CA LYS A 5 39.67 13.06 -13.68
C LYS A 5 40.31 12.15 -12.62
N GLN A 6 39.66 11.01 -12.44
CA GLN A 6 40.18 9.67 -12.10
C GLN A 6 40.63 9.38 -10.67
N ARG A 7 39.89 8.49 -10.01
CA ARG A 7 40.40 7.17 -9.57
C ARG A 7 39.26 6.17 -9.41
N ILE A 8 39.25 5.19 -10.32
CA ILE A 8 38.64 3.86 -10.18
C ILE A 8 39.82 2.89 -9.98
N GLU A 9 39.56 1.76 -9.33
CA GLU A 9 40.35 0.52 -9.15
C GLU A 9 40.92 0.32 -7.74
N PHE A 10 40.26 -0.50 -6.93
CA PHE A 10 40.65 -1.90 -6.69
C PHE A 10 39.58 -2.59 -5.82
N MET A 11 38.83 -3.53 -6.41
CA MET A 11 38.43 -4.81 -5.81
C MET A 11 37.77 -5.67 -6.90
N GLU A 12 38.62 -6.40 -7.61
CA GLU A 12 38.21 -7.51 -8.47
C GLU A 12 37.94 -8.78 -7.65
N ASN A 13 37.05 -9.60 -8.21
CA ASN A 13 36.78 -11.01 -7.92
C ASN A 13 35.81 -11.27 -6.77
N TYR A 14 34.52 -11.45 -7.08
CA TYR A 14 33.82 -12.75 -7.12
C TYR A 14 32.46 -12.57 -7.84
N TYR A 15 31.94 -13.65 -8.44
CA TYR A 15 30.67 -13.80 -9.18
C TYR A 15 30.68 -13.56 -10.71
N THR A 16 31.33 -14.48 -11.40
CA THR A 16 30.91 -14.94 -12.74
C THR A 16 29.69 -15.86 -12.60
N PHE A 17 28.50 -15.39 -12.98
CA PHE A 17 27.46 -16.26 -13.55
C PHE A 17 26.89 -15.58 -14.78
N SER A 18 27.14 -16.21 -15.92
CA SER A 18 26.89 -15.73 -17.27
C SER A 18 25.41 -15.45 -17.52
N LEU A 19 25.08 -14.18 -17.77
CA LEU A 19 23.87 -13.77 -18.46
C LEU A 19 24.13 -13.94 -19.97
N ALA A 20 23.69 -15.06 -20.55
CA ALA A 20 23.74 -15.27 -21.99
C ALA A 20 22.42 -15.88 -22.50
N ALA A 21 21.70 -15.03 -23.25
CA ALA A 21 20.85 -15.34 -24.38
C ALA A 21 19.67 -16.31 -24.19
N ILE A 22 18.45 -15.76 -24.10
CA ILE A 22 17.29 -16.30 -24.85
C ILE A 22 16.52 -15.12 -25.46
N LEU A 23 16.83 -14.83 -26.71
CA LEU A 23 16.05 -13.98 -27.62
C LEU A 23 15.83 -14.82 -28.90
N LEU A 24 14.56 -14.92 -29.30
CA LEU A 24 14.02 -15.45 -30.57
C LEU A 24 14.10 -16.95 -30.86
N ALA A 25 12.92 -17.58 -30.90
CA ALA A 25 12.58 -18.58 -31.93
C ALA A 25 11.07 -18.56 -32.21
N SER A 26 10.63 -17.61 -33.03
CA SER A 26 9.37 -17.69 -33.77
C SER A 26 9.61 -18.50 -35.04
N THR A 27 9.13 -19.74 -35.10
CA THR A 27 8.94 -20.48 -36.34
C THR A 27 7.52 -21.00 -36.43
N ALA A 28 6.78 -20.43 -37.37
CA ALA A 28 5.51 -20.94 -37.82
C ALA A 28 5.73 -22.23 -38.64
N LEU A 29 4.97 -23.28 -38.33
CA LEU A 29 4.62 -24.34 -39.28
C LEU A 29 3.14 -24.73 -39.08
N PRO A 30 2.41 -25.02 -40.17
CA PRO A 30 1.00 -25.36 -40.12
C PRO A 30 0.84 -26.85 -39.74
N ALA A 31 0.00 -27.14 -38.76
CA ALA A 31 -0.42 -28.51 -38.45
C ALA A 31 -1.93 -28.62 -38.64
N MET A 32 -2.32 -29.72 -39.28
CA MET A 32 -3.59 -29.94 -39.94
C MET A 32 -4.77 -29.98 -38.97
N ALA A 33 -5.90 -29.45 -39.44
CA ALA A 33 -7.20 -29.59 -38.81
C ALA A 33 -7.58 -31.07 -38.67
N GLN A 34 -7.95 -31.48 -37.47
CA GLN A 34 -8.70 -32.70 -37.23
C GLN A 34 -9.91 -32.34 -36.37
N GLU A 35 -11.08 -32.56 -36.95
CA GLU A 35 -12.40 -32.31 -36.40
C GLU A 35 -12.61 -33.25 -35.19
N ALA A 36 -12.76 -32.67 -33.99
CA ALA A 36 -13.08 -33.42 -32.77
C ALA A 36 -14.44 -32.95 -32.22
N GLN A 37 -15.34 -33.92 -32.07
CA GLN A 37 -16.74 -33.77 -31.69
C GLN A 37 -16.90 -33.15 -30.30
N THR A 38 -17.81 -32.19 -30.20
CA THR A 38 -18.26 -31.57 -28.94
C THR A 38 -19.10 -32.56 -28.12
N VAL A 39 -18.60 -32.96 -26.94
CA VAL A 39 -19.42 -33.60 -25.89
C VAL A 39 -19.84 -32.50 -24.91
N PRO A 40 -21.14 -32.34 -24.60
CA PRO A 40 -21.60 -31.32 -23.66
C PRO A 40 -21.11 -31.63 -22.24
N ILE A 41 -20.40 -30.68 -21.63
CA ILE A 41 -19.94 -30.75 -20.24
C ILE A 41 -21.15 -30.54 -19.32
N ALA A 42 -21.42 -31.54 -18.47
CA ALA A 42 -22.36 -31.40 -17.38
C ALA A 42 -21.83 -30.37 -16.36
N THR A 43 -22.64 -29.38 -16.01
CA THR A 43 -22.40 -28.42 -14.94
C THR A 43 -22.22 -29.16 -13.61
N VAL A 44 -20.99 -29.20 -13.09
CA VAL A 44 -20.72 -29.66 -11.73
C VAL A 44 -21.02 -28.51 -10.79
N THR A 45 -22.22 -28.49 -10.22
CA THR A 45 -22.53 -27.65 -9.06
C THR A 45 -21.69 -28.15 -7.90
N ALA A 46 -20.70 -27.37 -7.46
CA ALA A 46 -19.89 -27.71 -6.30
C ALA A 46 -20.78 -27.80 -5.06
N SER A 47 -20.61 -28.85 -4.26
CA SER A 47 -21.29 -29.05 -2.98
C SER A 47 -21.07 -27.84 -2.07
N PRO A 48 -22.09 -27.36 -1.32
CA PRO A 48 -21.89 -26.29 -0.34
C PRO A 48 -20.86 -26.71 0.69
N GLN A 49 -19.69 -26.04 0.71
CA GLN A 49 -18.74 -26.18 1.80
C GLN A 49 -19.17 -25.24 2.95
N PRO A 50 -19.36 -25.75 4.18
CA PRO A 50 -19.63 -24.90 5.33
C PRO A 50 -18.55 -23.83 5.50
N GLY A 51 -18.97 -22.56 5.59
CA GLY A 51 -18.06 -21.41 5.69
C GLY A 51 -17.68 -20.76 4.35
N VAL A 52 -18.05 -21.34 3.20
CA VAL A 52 -17.79 -20.77 1.87
C VAL A 52 -19.08 -20.25 1.24
N ILE A 53 -19.08 -19.00 0.75
CA ILE A 53 -20.14 -18.45 -0.10
C ILE A 53 -19.58 -18.22 -1.50
N SER A 54 -20.17 -18.86 -2.51
CA SER A 54 -19.75 -18.69 -3.90
C SER A 54 -20.60 -17.67 -4.63
N TYR A 55 -19.94 -16.76 -5.36
CA TYR A 55 -20.57 -15.82 -6.29
C TYR A 55 -20.05 -16.07 -7.71
N THR A 56 -20.95 -16.22 -8.66
CA THR A 56 -20.68 -16.40 -10.08
C THR A 56 -20.78 -15.07 -10.84
N PRO A 57 -20.24 -14.95 -12.06
CA PRO A 57 -20.47 -13.77 -12.90
C PRO A 57 -21.95 -13.42 -13.11
N ALA A 58 -22.85 -14.41 -13.06
CA ALA A 58 -24.28 -14.19 -13.22
C ALA A 58 -24.90 -13.38 -12.06
N ASP A 59 -24.37 -13.52 -10.84
CA ASP A 59 -24.83 -12.78 -9.66
C ASP A 59 -24.54 -11.27 -9.78
N PHE A 60 -23.59 -10.90 -10.66
CA PHE A 60 -23.23 -9.52 -10.97
C PHE A 60 -23.72 -9.07 -12.36
N ALA A 61 -24.67 -9.77 -12.98
CA ALA A 61 -25.08 -9.47 -14.35
C ALA A 61 -25.65 -8.06 -14.51
N ALA A 62 -26.43 -7.56 -13.54
CA ALA A 62 -26.96 -6.20 -13.54
C ALA A 62 -25.85 -5.14 -13.49
N ALA A 63 -24.78 -5.49 -12.79
CA ALA A 63 -23.62 -4.66 -12.49
C ALA A 63 -22.60 -4.59 -13.65
N ARG A 64 -22.61 -5.59 -14.52
CA ARG A 64 -21.76 -5.72 -15.71
C ARG A 64 -20.28 -5.43 -15.46
N PRO A 65 -19.62 -6.09 -14.50
CA PRO A 65 -18.24 -5.79 -14.17
C PRO A 65 -17.29 -6.14 -15.33
N ASN A 66 -16.21 -5.37 -15.51
CA ASN A 66 -15.19 -5.70 -16.51
C ASN A 66 -14.12 -6.67 -15.99
N THR A 67 -13.91 -6.66 -14.67
CA THR A 67 -12.75 -7.28 -14.01
C THR A 67 -13.14 -8.01 -12.75
N ALA A 68 -12.27 -8.91 -12.29
CA ALA A 68 -12.42 -9.57 -10.99
C ALA A 68 -12.45 -8.55 -9.84
N LEU A 69 -11.66 -7.46 -9.90
CA LEU A 69 -11.68 -6.39 -8.90
C LEU A 69 -13.07 -5.74 -8.78
N GLU A 70 -13.72 -5.45 -9.91
CA GLU A 70 -15.08 -4.89 -9.90
C GLU A 70 -16.09 -5.85 -9.28
N MET A 71 -15.95 -7.17 -9.46
CA MET A 71 -16.78 -8.17 -8.78
C MET A 71 -16.50 -8.17 -7.27
N ILE A 72 -15.22 -8.25 -6.87
CA ILE A 72 -14.78 -8.23 -5.46
C ILE A 72 -15.34 -7.01 -4.72
N SER A 73 -15.24 -5.83 -5.34
CA SER A 73 -15.72 -4.57 -4.77
C SER A 73 -17.23 -4.54 -4.51
N ARG A 74 -18.00 -5.51 -4.99
CA ARG A 74 -19.48 -5.59 -4.87
C ARG A 74 -19.94 -6.69 -3.93
N ILE A 75 -19.04 -7.49 -3.40
CA ILE A 75 -19.41 -8.61 -2.56
C ILE A 75 -20.00 -8.09 -1.24
N PRO A 76 -21.22 -8.51 -0.86
CA PRO A 76 -21.80 -8.12 0.41
C PRO A 76 -21.01 -8.62 1.62
N GLY A 77 -20.72 -7.69 2.55
CA GLY A 77 -20.00 -7.99 3.79
C GLY A 77 -18.51 -8.26 3.61
N PHE A 78 -17.97 -8.01 2.41
CA PHE A 78 -16.55 -8.11 2.12
C PHE A 78 -15.98 -6.72 1.86
N THR A 79 -15.01 -6.33 2.68
CA THR A 79 -14.20 -5.13 2.44
C THR A 79 -12.88 -5.61 1.82
N PHE A 80 -12.57 -5.11 0.63
CA PHE A 80 -11.33 -5.43 -0.04
C PHE A 80 -10.15 -4.83 0.72
N ASP A 81 -9.19 -5.68 1.09
CA ASP A 81 -7.91 -5.30 1.66
C ASP A 81 -6.83 -5.68 0.62
N GLY A 82 -6.18 -4.66 0.06
CA GLY A 82 -5.14 -4.81 -0.95
C GLY A 82 -3.83 -5.38 -0.41
N GLY A 83 -3.70 -5.50 0.92
CA GLY A 83 -2.46 -5.76 1.63
C GLY A 83 -1.76 -4.46 2.05
N ASP A 84 -0.94 -4.57 3.08
CA ASP A 84 -0.15 -3.47 3.65
C ASP A 84 1.35 -3.66 3.41
N SER A 85 2.12 -2.57 3.51
CA SER A 85 3.58 -2.63 3.56
C SER A 85 4.02 -3.06 4.97
N VAL A 86 3.96 -4.36 5.27
CA VAL A 86 4.32 -4.93 6.58
C VAL A 86 5.49 -5.92 6.49
N ARG A 87 6.06 -6.28 7.66
CA ARG A 87 7.13 -7.28 7.78
C ARG A 87 6.69 -8.63 7.22
N GLY A 88 7.57 -9.27 6.44
CA GLY A 88 7.41 -10.63 5.93
C GLY A 88 6.57 -10.74 4.66
N PHE A 89 6.67 -11.85 3.94
CA PHE A 89 5.88 -12.04 2.72
C PHE A 89 4.40 -12.29 3.04
N ALA A 90 4.12 -13.11 4.07
CA ALA A 90 2.76 -13.45 4.46
C ALA A 90 1.95 -12.25 4.99
N GLY A 91 2.58 -11.35 5.74
CA GLY A 91 1.90 -10.18 6.29
C GLY A 91 1.45 -9.19 5.21
N ALA A 92 2.22 -9.05 4.13
CA ALA A 92 1.96 -8.09 3.06
C ALA A 92 0.84 -8.52 2.11
N ALA A 93 0.35 -9.76 2.24
CA ALA A 93 -0.65 -10.28 1.34
C ALA A 93 -2.06 -9.80 1.73
N GLY A 94 -2.77 -9.19 0.78
CA GLY A 94 -4.16 -8.79 0.98
C GLY A 94 -5.14 -9.95 1.18
N ASN A 95 -6.43 -9.66 1.27
CA ASN A 95 -7.46 -10.64 1.62
C ASN A 95 -8.10 -11.36 0.40
N VAL A 96 -7.40 -11.43 -0.73
CA VAL A 96 -7.85 -12.12 -1.95
C VAL A 96 -6.80 -13.08 -2.51
N LEU A 97 -7.22 -14.29 -2.86
CA LEU A 97 -6.46 -15.35 -3.52
C LEU A 97 -6.88 -15.46 -4.99
N ILE A 98 -5.98 -16.01 -5.82
CA ILE A 98 -6.22 -16.29 -7.23
C ILE A 98 -5.90 -17.76 -7.48
N ASP A 99 -6.92 -18.54 -7.82
CA ASP A 99 -6.85 -20.00 -7.93
C ASP A 99 -6.23 -20.66 -6.68
N GLY A 100 -6.65 -20.20 -5.49
CA GLY A 100 -6.18 -20.73 -4.20
C GLY A 100 -4.80 -20.25 -3.77
N ALA A 101 -4.06 -19.53 -4.62
CA ALA A 101 -2.72 -19.04 -4.33
C ALA A 101 -2.70 -17.51 -4.14
N ARG A 102 -1.73 -17.02 -3.34
CA ARG A 102 -1.48 -15.58 -3.21
C ARG A 102 -0.61 -15.10 -4.39
N PRO A 103 -0.81 -13.88 -4.89
CA PRO A 103 0.16 -13.27 -5.78
C PRO A 103 1.54 -13.26 -5.14
N THR A 104 2.55 -13.55 -5.94
CA THR A 104 3.96 -13.70 -5.55
C THR A 104 4.73 -12.38 -5.60
N SER A 105 4.04 -11.27 -5.87
CA SER A 105 4.62 -9.93 -6.02
C SER A 105 4.36 -9.07 -4.79
N LYS A 106 5.38 -8.31 -4.36
CA LYS A 106 5.22 -7.24 -3.35
C LYS A 106 5.08 -5.84 -3.96
N THR A 107 5.48 -5.68 -5.22
CA THR A 107 5.39 -4.41 -5.95
C THR A 107 4.08 -4.25 -6.73
N ASP A 108 3.41 -5.36 -7.05
CA ASP A 108 2.10 -5.36 -7.70
C ASP A 108 1.01 -5.50 -6.63
N GLY A 109 0.21 -4.45 -6.44
CA GLY A 109 -0.90 -4.52 -5.50
C GLY A 109 -1.91 -5.59 -5.91
N LEU A 110 -2.59 -6.18 -4.93
CA LEU A 110 -3.65 -7.15 -5.20
C LEU A 110 -4.76 -6.55 -6.07
N GLY A 111 -5.07 -5.26 -5.88
CA GLY A 111 -6.04 -4.53 -6.68
C GLY A 111 -5.62 -4.44 -8.16
N ASP A 112 -4.35 -4.13 -8.43
CA ASP A 112 -3.80 -4.09 -9.78
C ASP A 112 -3.88 -5.46 -10.44
N THR A 113 -3.53 -6.52 -9.72
CA THR A 113 -3.61 -7.90 -10.22
C THR A 113 -5.05 -8.29 -10.56
N LEU A 114 -6.00 -8.04 -9.66
CA LEU A 114 -7.43 -8.34 -9.88
C LEU A 114 -8.06 -7.47 -10.97
N GLY A 115 -7.60 -6.23 -11.14
CA GLY A 115 -8.03 -5.32 -12.19
C GLY A 115 -7.59 -5.76 -13.59
N ARG A 116 -6.59 -6.65 -13.69
CA ARG A 116 -6.14 -7.23 -14.95
C ARG A 116 -6.86 -8.51 -15.33
N ILE A 117 -7.48 -9.22 -14.37
CA ILE A 117 -8.26 -10.45 -14.64
C ILE A 117 -9.63 -10.06 -15.19
N PRO A 118 -9.91 -10.32 -16.47
CA PRO A 118 -11.18 -9.94 -17.06
C PRO A 118 -12.31 -10.90 -16.66
N ILE A 119 -13.55 -10.41 -16.64
CA ILE A 119 -14.71 -11.19 -16.13
C ILE A 119 -14.92 -12.51 -16.86
N ASP A 120 -14.64 -12.59 -18.16
CA ASP A 120 -14.78 -13.80 -18.96
C ASP A 120 -13.80 -14.90 -18.56
N GLN A 121 -12.70 -14.56 -17.87
CA GLN A 121 -11.78 -15.51 -17.26
C GLN A 121 -12.21 -15.96 -15.86
N VAL A 122 -13.18 -15.31 -15.23
CA VAL A 122 -13.66 -15.67 -13.88
C VAL A 122 -14.73 -16.76 -14.01
N GLU A 123 -14.50 -17.88 -13.33
CA GLU A 123 -15.51 -18.93 -13.16
C GLU A 123 -16.45 -18.58 -12.00
N ARG A 124 -15.86 -18.24 -10.84
CA ARG A 124 -16.58 -17.80 -9.63
C ARG A 124 -15.62 -17.16 -8.63
N ILE A 125 -16.16 -16.54 -7.59
CA ILE A 125 -15.45 -16.01 -6.43
C ILE A 125 -16.00 -16.70 -5.18
N ASP A 126 -15.14 -17.40 -4.45
CA ASP A 126 -15.48 -18.08 -3.20
C ASP A 126 -15.08 -17.19 -2.02
N ILE A 127 -16.05 -16.74 -1.21
CA ILE A 127 -15.83 -16.02 0.04
C ILE A 127 -15.71 -17.02 1.16
N ILE A 128 -14.52 -17.08 1.73
CA ILE A 128 -14.08 -18.04 2.72
C ILE A 128 -14.13 -17.35 4.08
N ARG A 129 -15.01 -17.86 4.94
CA ARG A 129 -15.26 -17.33 6.28
C ARG A 129 -14.82 -18.37 7.32
N GLY A 130 -13.87 -17.98 8.17
CA GLY A 130 -13.12 -18.93 9.00
C GLY A 130 -12.18 -19.79 8.15
N GLY A 131 -11.03 -20.21 8.70
CA GLY A 131 -9.99 -20.86 7.88
C GLY A 131 -10.38 -22.24 7.37
N VAL A 132 -10.66 -22.41 6.08
CA VAL A 132 -11.04 -23.69 5.39
C VAL A 132 -9.81 -24.58 5.18
N PRO A 133 -9.90 -25.92 5.25
CA PRO A 133 -8.73 -26.76 5.06
C PRO A 133 -8.15 -26.52 3.66
N GLY A 134 -6.83 -26.37 3.58
CA GLY A 134 -6.13 -26.05 2.32
C GLY A 134 -6.14 -24.57 1.92
N ILE A 135 -6.74 -23.68 2.71
CA ILE A 135 -6.72 -22.23 2.44
C ILE A 135 -6.00 -21.49 3.57
N ASP A 136 -4.94 -20.79 3.22
CA ASP A 136 -4.13 -20.00 4.15
C ASP A 136 -4.76 -18.64 4.43
N MET A 137 -5.33 -18.49 5.62
CA MET A 137 -5.95 -17.24 6.05
C MET A 137 -4.94 -16.15 6.42
N GLN A 138 -3.69 -16.48 6.76
CA GLN A 138 -2.60 -15.53 7.11
C GLN A 138 -3.00 -14.34 8.00
N GLY A 139 -3.80 -14.53 9.05
CA GLY A 139 -4.23 -13.39 9.88
C GLY A 139 -5.61 -12.87 9.55
N GLN A 140 -6.05 -13.04 8.30
CA GLN A 140 -7.31 -12.52 7.81
C GLN A 140 -8.47 -13.36 8.32
N THR A 141 -9.56 -12.69 8.67
CA THR A 141 -10.76 -13.36 9.17
C THR A 141 -11.72 -13.80 8.07
N VAL A 142 -11.65 -13.11 6.93
CA VAL A 142 -12.42 -13.38 5.71
C VAL A 142 -11.49 -13.20 4.53
N VAL A 143 -11.51 -14.16 3.60
CA VAL A 143 -10.69 -14.14 2.38
C VAL A 143 -11.58 -14.43 1.18
N ALA A 144 -11.37 -13.74 0.08
CA ALA A 144 -11.98 -14.11 -1.21
C ALA A 144 -11.01 -14.94 -2.05
N ASN A 145 -11.50 -15.93 -2.79
CA ASN A 145 -10.69 -16.67 -3.76
C ASN A 145 -11.32 -16.53 -5.15
N VAL A 146 -10.61 -15.88 -6.07
CA VAL A 146 -11.03 -15.75 -7.47
C VAL A 146 -10.59 -17.01 -8.22
N ILE A 147 -11.56 -17.82 -8.62
CA ILE A 147 -11.32 -19.02 -9.42
C ILE A 147 -11.50 -18.70 -10.89
N ARG A 148 -10.48 -19.00 -11.68
CA ARG A 148 -10.48 -18.76 -13.12
C ARG A 148 -10.91 -19.98 -13.92
N LYS A 149 -11.47 -19.72 -15.11
CA LYS A 149 -11.86 -20.77 -16.07
C LYS A 149 -10.63 -21.58 -16.51
N LYS A 150 -10.84 -22.87 -16.75
CA LYS A 150 -9.83 -23.80 -17.27
C LYS A 150 -10.05 -24.08 -18.76
N VAL A 151 -10.13 -23.02 -19.56
CA VAL A 151 -10.32 -23.10 -21.01
C VAL A 151 -9.24 -22.33 -21.73
N ASP A 152 -8.89 -22.74 -22.95
CA ASP A 152 -7.93 -22.00 -23.77
C ASP A 152 -8.50 -20.64 -24.13
N THR A 153 -7.72 -19.59 -23.85
CA THR A 153 -8.13 -18.21 -24.10
C THR A 153 -6.95 -17.39 -24.57
N PHE A 154 -7.24 -16.40 -25.40
CA PHE A 154 -6.36 -15.28 -25.63
C PHE A 154 -7.21 -14.02 -25.48
N GLN A 155 -6.71 -13.05 -24.74
CA GLN A 155 -7.45 -11.83 -24.50
C GLN A 155 -6.48 -10.68 -24.39
N GLN A 156 -6.86 -9.57 -25.01
CA GLN A 156 -6.12 -8.32 -24.97
C GLN A 156 -7.03 -7.25 -24.41
N VAL A 157 -6.49 -6.34 -23.61
CA VAL A 157 -7.23 -5.16 -23.16
C VAL A 157 -6.35 -3.95 -23.37
N PHE A 158 -6.93 -2.93 -23.98
CA PHE A 158 -6.34 -1.61 -24.08
C PHE A 158 -7.20 -0.63 -23.27
N SER A 159 -6.57 0.18 -22.43
CA SER A 159 -7.26 1.20 -21.65
C SER A 159 -6.54 2.52 -21.79
N VAL A 160 -7.30 3.59 -21.95
CA VAL A 160 -6.80 4.96 -21.92
C VAL A 160 -7.58 5.73 -20.87
N ARG A 161 -6.91 6.66 -20.20
CA ARG A 161 -7.54 7.63 -19.31
C ARG A 161 -6.83 8.95 -19.38
N SER A 162 -7.52 10.04 -19.08
CA SER A 162 -6.89 11.35 -18.89
C SER A 162 -7.61 12.10 -17.79
N PHE A 163 -6.84 12.71 -16.92
CA PHE A 163 -7.35 13.76 -16.04
C PHE A 163 -7.42 15.09 -16.79
N LEU A 164 -8.39 15.92 -16.41
CA LEU A 164 -8.61 17.26 -16.89
C LEU A 164 -8.77 18.18 -15.69
N PHE A 165 -7.82 19.10 -15.51
CA PHE A 165 -7.84 20.08 -14.44
C PHE A 165 -8.59 21.34 -14.90
N SER A 166 -9.67 21.68 -14.20
CA SER A 166 -10.58 22.76 -14.62
C SER A 166 -9.93 24.16 -14.68
N ASP A 167 -9.08 24.51 -13.74
CA ASP A 167 -8.50 25.87 -13.68
C ASP A 167 -7.33 26.03 -14.66
N THR A 168 -6.53 24.97 -14.86
CA THR A 168 -5.31 25.04 -15.68
C THR A 168 -5.50 24.54 -17.11
N GLY A 169 -6.55 23.75 -17.37
CA GLY A 169 -6.71 23.00 -18.62
C GLY A 169 -5.67 21.89 -18.82
N LYS A 170 -4.79 21.65 -17.83
CA LYS A 170 -3.76 20.61 -17.91
C LYS A 170 -4.43 19.24 -18.03
N THR A 171 -3.86 18.41 -18.88
CA THR A 171 -4.26 17.01 -19.01
C THR A 171 -3.10 16.09 -18.68
N ILE A 172 -3.36 15.06 -17.89
CA ILE A 172 -2.38 14.01 -17.62
C ILE A 172 -2.94 12.70 -18.18
N PRO A 173 -2.53 12.31 -19.40
CA PRO A 173 -3.02 11.08 -19.99
C PRO A 173 -2.37 9.88 -19.32
N GLY A 174 -2.94 8.71 -19.51
CA GLY A 174 -2.40 7.44 -19.08
C GLY A 174 -2.97 6.34 -19.97
N TRP A 175 -2.21 5.27 -20.16
CA TRP A 175 -2.66 4.13 -20.95
C TRP A 175 -2.09 2.84 -20.39
N ASN A 176 -2.80 1.74 -20.64
CA ASN A 176 -2.38 0.41 -20.27
C ASN A 176 -2.76 -0.56 -21.38
N TYR A 177 -1.83 -1.42 -21.76
CA TYR A 177 -2.07 -2.57 -22.61
C TYR A 177 -1.74 -3.83 -21.82
N GLN A 178 -2.63 -4.81 -21.89
CA GLN A 178 -2.43 -6.11 -21.28
C GLN A 178 -2.84 -7.20 -22.26
N ALA A 179 -2.12 -8.32 -22.24
CA ALA A 179 -2.48 -9.52 -22.96
C ALA A 179 -2.30 -10.73 -22.05
N THR A 180 -3.30 -11.60 -22.05
CA THR A 180 -3.32 -12.84 -21.26
C THR A 180 -3.62 -14.01 -22.18
N ARG A 181 -2.87 -15.09 -22.03
CA ARG A 181 -3.07 -16.33 -22.79
C ARG A 181 -3.13 -17.51 -21.85
N ARG A 182 -4.14 -18.36 -22.03
CA ARG A 182 -4.20 -19.69 -21.45
C ARG A 182 -4.13 -20.74 -22.56
N SER A 183 -3.26 -21.72 -22.38
CA SER A 183 -3.11 -22.88 -23.28
C SER A 183 -2.93 -24.12 -22.43
N GLY A 184 -4.00 -24.91 -22.29
CA GLY A 184 -4.11 -26.01 -21.35
C GLY A 184 -3.93 -25.55 -19.89
N GLU A 185 -2.90 -26.09 -19.25
CA GLU A 185 -2.54 -25.73 -17.87
C GLU A 185 -1.55 -24.56 -17.79
N HIS A 186 -1.05 -24.08 -18.93
CA HIS A 186 -0.12 -22.95 -18.99
C HIS A 186 -0.89 -21.63 -19.12
N GLN A 187 -0.46 -20.64 -18.35
CA GLN A 187 -0.96 -19.28 -18.36
C GLN A 187 0.20 -18.31 -18.53
N PHE A 188 -0.01 -17.30 -19.36
CA PHE A 188 0.95 -16.23 -19.63
C PHE A 188 0.22 -14.91 -19.55
N ASP A 189 0.87 -13.91 -18.97
CA ASP A 189 0.39 -12.54 -18.99
C ASP A 189 1.54 -11.56 -19.26
N VAL A 190 1.23 -10.49 -19.97
CA VAL A 190 2.10 -9.35 -20.16
C VAL A 190 1.27 -8.09 -20.03
N SER A 191 1.81 -7.08 -19.35
CA SER A 191 1.22 -5.75 -19.38
C SER A 191 2.29 -4.69 -19.46
N MET A 192 1.95 -3.59 -20.13
CA MET A 192 2.77 -2.40 -20.19
C MET A 192 1.88 -1.16 -20.15
N GLY A 193 2.35 -0.13 -19.50
CA GLY A 193 1.55 1.07 -19.35
C GLY A 193 2.35 2.31 -19.03
N ARG A 194 1.69 3.44 -19.29
CA ARG A 194 2.04 4.75 -18.76
C ARG A 194 0.99 5.14 -17.74
N GLY A 195 1.37 5.07 -16.46
CA GLY A 195 0.58 5.55 -15.34
C GLY A 195 0.55 7.07 -15.25
N ILE A 196 -0.28 7.55 -14.33
CA ILE A 196 -0.42 8.96 -13.97
C ILE A 196 0.01 9.08 -12.52
N SER A 197 0.89 10.04 -12.22
CA SER A 197 1.18 10.47 -10.86
C SER A 197 0.86 11.96 -10.76
N MET A 198 0.13 12.37 -9.73
CA MET A 198 -0.24 13.76 -9.50
C MET A 198 -0.62 13.96 -8.04
N ASP A 199 -0.41 15.19 -7.55
CA ASP A 199 -0.91 15.65 -6.27
C ASP A 199 -2.23 16.41 -6.53
N ASP A 200 -3.34 15.93 -5.96
CA ASP A 200 -4.66 16.56 -6.10
C ASP A 200 -4.94 17.59 -5.00
N SER A 201 -4.04 17.73 -4.03
CA SER A 201 -4.10 18.67 -2.91
C SER A 201 -3.30 19.96 -3.17
N VAL A 202 -2.95 20.21 -4.44
CA VAL A 202 -2.23 21.40 -4.91
C VAL A 202 -3.15 22.37 -5.65
N GLY A 203 -2.70 23.61 -5.78
CA GLY A 203 -3.40 24.66 -6.51
C GLY A 203 -3.10 26.05 -5.99
N ASN A 204 -4.06 26.96 -6.13
CA ASN A 204 -3.94 28.32 -5.62
C ASN A 204 -4.30 28.38 -4.13
N GLY A 205 -3.59 29.21 -3.39
CA GLY A 205 -3.66 29.23 -1.94
C GLY A 205 -3.10 30.50 -1.34
N TRP A 206 -2.90 30.46 -0.02
CA TRP A 206 -2.24 31.52 0.73
C TRP A 206 -1.55 30.94 1.96
N ARG A 207 -0.54 31.67 2.45
CA ARG A 207 0.12 31.43 3.73
C ARG A 207 0.00 32.68 4.59
N THR A 208 -0.39 32.53 5.86
CA THR A 208 -0.38 33.62 6.82
C THR A 208 0.40 33.25 8.06
N THR A 209 1.12 34.20 8.61
CA THR A 209 1.74 34.10 9.93
C THR A 209 1.08 35.10 10.86
N ARG A 210 0.73 34.64 12.07
CA ARG A 210 0.23 35.48 13.16
C ARG A 210 1.14 35.37 14.35
N ASP A 211 1.34 36.46 15.07
CA ASP A 211 2.06 36.43 16.34
C ASP A 211 1.23 35.73 17.44
N ALA A 212 1.84 35.53 18.62
CA ALA A 212 1.17 34.92 19.78
C ALA A 212 -0.07 35.69 20.27
N ALA A 213 -0.20 36.99 19.94
CA ALA A 213 -1.38 37.80 20.25
C ALA A 213 -2.47 37.71 19.17
N GLY A 214 -2.21 37.00 18.07
CA GLY A 214 -3.14 36.80 16.94
C GLY A 214 -3.06 37.87 15.85
N ASN A 215 -2.14 38.83 15.95
CA ASN A 215 -1.96 39.87 14.93
C ASN A 215 -1.33 39.26 13.67
N LEU A 216 -1.86 39.61 12.50
CA LEU A 216 -1.32 39.18 11.22
C LEU A 216 0.01 39.89 10.95
N THR A 217 1.10 39.13 10.83
CA THR A 217 2.45 39.66 10.55
C THR A 217 2.88 39.40 9.11
N LEU A 218 2.37 38.35 8.48
CA LEU A 218 2.67 38.00 7.09
C LEU A 218 1.44 37.43 6.39
N LEU A 219 1.24 37.81 5.14
CA LEU A 219 0.28 37.22 4.20
C LEU A 219 0.95 37.07 2.84
N GLU A 220 0.98 35.85 2.35
CA GLU A 220 1.56 35.47 1.07
C GLU A 220 0.52 34.76 0.21
N THR A 221 0.59 34.98 -1.09
CA THR A 221 -0.11 34.11 -2.04
C THR A 221 0.71 32.85 -2.24
N ALA A 222 0.05 31.70 -2.24
CA ALA A 222 0.68 30.41 -2.49
C ALA A 222 0.20 29.82 -3.82
N ARG A 223 1.10 29.17 -4.54
CA ARG A 223 0.76 28.30 -5.67
C ARG A 223 1.57 27.03 -5.57
N SER A 224 0.90 25.90 -5.70
CA SER A 224 1.56 24.59 -5.79
C SER A 224 1.07 23.80 -7.00
N GLU A 225 1.95 22.94 -7.51
CA GLU A 225 1.64 21.93 -8.51
C GLU A 225 2.47 20.67 -8.25
N GLY A 226 1.93 19.52 -8.62
CA GLY A 226 2.59 18.23 -8.42
C GLY A 226 2.14 17.23 -9.46
N ASP A 227 3.07 16.73 -10.26
CA ASP A 227 2.79 15.72 -11.27
C ASP A 227 4.01 14.91 -11.66
N GLY A 228 3.74 13.75 -12.24
CA GLY A 228 4.72 12.79 -12.61
C GLY A 228 4.20 11.79 -13.62
N VAL A 229 5.11 10.93 -14.04
CA VAL A 229 4.81 9.84 -14.96
C VAL A 229 5.38 8.55 -14.39
N VAL A 230 4.63 7.47 -14.58
CA VAL A 230 5.07 6.13 -14.21
C VAL A 230 5.05 5.29 -15.47
N HIS A 231 6.10 4.54 -15.73
CA HIS A 231 6.14 3.53 -16.77
C HIS A 231 6.36 2.17 -16.13
N THR A 232 5.57 1.17 -16.54
CA THR A 232 5.70 -0.18 -16.01
C THR A 232 5.61 -1.21 -17.12
N ILE A 233 6.44 -2.25 -17.04
CA ILE A 233 6.33 -3.48 -17.82
C ILE A 233 6.25 -4.63 -16.83
N ARG A 234 5.33 -5.56 -17.06
CA ARG A 234 5.08 -6.72 -16.22
C ARG A 234 4.93 -7.95 -17.09
N GLY A 235 5.37 -9.09 -16.58
CA GLY A 235 5.17 -10.38 -17.22
C GLY A 235 5.01 -11.50 -16.20
N GLY A 236 4.20 -12.49 -16.54
CA GLY A 236 3.91 -13.63 -15.68
C GLY A 236 3.76 -14.92 -16.46
N TYR A 237 4.12 -16.02 -15.81
CA TYR A 237 3.91 -17.39 -16.25
C TYR A 237 3.42 -18.23 -15.08
N LYS A 238 2.43 -19.10 -15.32
CA LYS A 238 2.01 -20.15 -14.39
C LYS A 238 1.74 -21.44 -15.16
N GLY A 239 2.26 -22.57 -14.71
CA GLY A 239 1.97 -23.86 -15.33
C GLY A 239 2.66 -25.04 -14.68
N PRO A 240 2.31 -26.28 -15.09
CA PRO A 240 2.87 -27.49 -14.52
C PRO A 240 4.34 -27.63 -14.89
N GLN A 241 5.21 -27.91 -13.91
CA GLN A 241 6.64 -28.18 -14.09
C GLN A 241 7.09 -29.18 -13.01
N PHE A 242 7.94 -30.14 -13.35
CA PHE A 242 8.54 -31.09 -12.40
C PHE A 242 7.56 -31.83 -11.46
N GLY A 243 6.30 -32.01 -11.88
CA GLY A 243 5.25 -32.67 -11.07
C GLY A 243 4.48 -31.73 -10.14
N GLY A 244 4.85 -30.46 -10.06
CA GLY A 244 4.12 -29.40 -9.35
C GLY A 244 3.68 -28.28 -10.28
N THR A 245 3.29 -27.15 -9.70
CA THR A 245 2.95 -25.91 -10.40
C THR A 245 4.03 -24.87 -10.15
N LEU A 246 4.63 -24.36 -11.22
CA LEU A 246 5.57 -23.23 -11.18
C LEU A 246 4.85 -21.94 -11.57
N ALA A 247 5.05 -20.89 -10.79
CA ALA A 247 4.66 -19.53 -11.10
C ALA A 247 5.90 -18.62 -11.08
N ILE A 248 6.05 -17.78 -12.09
CA ILE A 248 7.11 -16.77 -12.21
C ILE A 248 6.45 -15.44 -12.57
N ASN A 249 6.83 -14.36 -11.91
CA ASN A 249 6.37 -13.01 -12.21
C ASN A 249 7.53 -12.03 -12.17
N GLY A 250 7.48 -11.02 -13.04
CA GLY A 250 8.46 -9.95 -13.06
C GLY A 250 7.81 -8.60 -13.31
N VAL A 251 8.35 -7.56 -12.67
CA VAL A 251 8.01 -6.16 -12.96
C VAL A 251 9.28 -5.33 -13.10
N LEU A 252 9.26 -4.45 -14.09
CA LEU A 252 10.18 -3.34 -14.24
C LEU A 252 9.36 -2.05 -14.24
N GLY A 253 9.78 -1.06 -13.47
CA GLY A 253 9.11 0.22 -13.39
C GLY A 253 10.10 1.36 -13.28
N THR A 254 9.74 2.48 -13.88
CA THR A 254 10.41 3.76 -13.67
C THR A 254 9.35 4.82 -13.38
N ASP A 255 9.60 5.69 -12.42
CA ASP A 255 8.75 6.85 -12.19
C ASP A 255 9.56 8.11 -11.94
N GLU A 256 9.01 9.22 -12.41
CA GLU A 256 9.48 10.55 -12.06
C GLU A 256 8.31 11.33 -11.47
N PHE A 257 8.58 12.11 -10.43
CA PHE A 257 7.61 13.02 -9.84
C PHE A 257 8.25 14.36 -9.58
N LYS A 258 7.52 15.43 -9.87
CA LYS A 258 7.94 16.81 -9.63
C LYS A 258 6.86 17.51 -8.84
N GLN A 259 7.26 18.19 -7.77
CA GLN A 259 6.40 19.07 -6.99
C GLN A 259 7.03 20.46 -6.94
N GLU A 260 6.22 21.48 -7.18
CA GLU A 260 6.63 22.87 -7.09
C GLU A 260 5.70 23.62 -6.14
N GLN A 261 6.30 24.50 -5.34
CA GLN A 261 5.58 25.34 -4.41
C GLN A 261 6.19 26.74 -4.42
N ARG A 262 5.34 27.75 -4.48
CA ARG A 262 5.74 29.15 -4.54
C ARG A 262 4.94 29.97 -3.56
N PHE A 263 5.60 30.79 -2.75
CA PHE A 263 4.98 31.80 -1.90
C PHE A 263 5.47 33.18 -2.31
N TYR A 264 4.58 34.15 -2.41
CA TYR A 264 4.98 35.48 -2.84
C TYR A 264 4.10 36.60 -2.29
N THR A 265 4.73 37.76 -2.12
CA THR A 265 4.10 39.05 -1.83
C THR A 265 4.37 40.03 -2.98
N SER A 266 4.08 41.32 -2.79
CA SER A 266 4.55 42.37 -3.72
C SER A 266 6.07 42.57 -3.70
N THR A 267 6.77 42.05 -2.69
CA THR A 267 8.19 42.33 -2.44
C THR A 267 9.07 41.08 -2.24
N THR A 268 8.47 39.92 -2.01
CA THR A 268 9.17 38.65 -1.76
C THR A 268 8.65 37.54 -2.67
N ASP A 269 9.50 36.59 -3.01
CA ASP A 269 9.19 35.43 -3.86
C ASP A 269 10.06 34.25 -3.40
N GLU A 270 9.42 33.25 -2.82
CA GLU A 270 10.01 32.00 -2.36
C GLU A 270 9.55 30.87 -3.27
N ARG A 271 10.48 30.03 -3.71
CA ARG A 271 10.23 28.93 -4.64
C ARG A 271 10.90 27.67 -4.13
N PHE A 272 10.13 26.60 -4.06
CA PHE A 272 10.57 25.28 -3.70
C PHE A 272 10.22 24.33 -4.83
N ALA A 273 11.15 23.47 -5.23
CA ALA A 273 10.90 22.44 -6.22
C ALA A 273 11.61 21.16 -5.82
N ASN A 274 10.84 20.07 -5.74
CA ASN A 274 11.33 18.73 -5.47
C ASN A 274 11.13 17.88 -6.74
N ARG A 275 12.15 17.14 -7.13
CA ARG A 275 12.07 16.15 -8.21
C ARG A 275 12.62 14.82 -7.71
N SER A 276 11.85 13.76 -7.86
CA SER A 276 12.30 12.40 -7.61
C SER A 276 12.29 11.57 -8.89
N ALA A 277 13.22 10.64 -9.00
CA ALA A 277 13.26 9.63 -10.04
C ALA A 277 13.56 8.27 -9.40
N ASN A 278 12.78 7.24 -9.73
CA ASN A 278 12.93 5.91 -9.15
C ASN A 278 12.87 4.85 -10.24
N ASP A 279 13.84 3.95 -10.26
CA ASP A 279 13.83 2.73 -11.05
C ASP A 279 13.68 1.53 -10.11
N ARG A 280 12.80 0.59 -10.46
CA ARG A 280 12.53 -0.61 -9.66
C ARG A 280 12.40 -1.85 -10.51
N GLY A 281 12.93 -2.95 -10.01
CA GLY A 281 12.78 -4.29 -10.55
C GLY A 281 12.38 -5.28 -9.47
N GLU A 282 11.50 -6.22 -9.82
CA GLU A 282 11.16 -7.35 -8.97
C GLU A 282 11.01 -8.63 -9.79
N LEU A 283 11.48 -9.74 -9.24
CA LEU A 283 11.31 -11.10 -9.75
C LEU A 283 10.79 -11.99 -8.62
N GLY A 284 9.64 -12.62 -8.84
CA GLY A 284 9.06 -13.62 -7.95
C GLY A 284 9.02 -15.00 -8.60
N VAL A 285 9.25 -16.02 -7.79
CA VAL A 285 9.13 -17.44 -8.18
C VAL A 285 8.39 -18.17 -7.07
N ASN A 286 7.38 -18.97 -7.43
CA ASN A 286 6.69 -19.86 -6.50
C ASN A 286 6.55 -21.24 -7.12
N TYR A 287 6.76 -22.27 -6.32
CA TYR A 287 6.56 -23.66 -6.69
C TYR A 287 5.72 -24.38 -5.65
N THR A 288 4.65 -25.03 -6.09
CA THR A 288 3.75 -25.82 -5.24
C THR A 288 3.67 -27.26 -5.74
N ILE A 289 3.76 -28.24 -4.86
CA ILE A 289 3.64 -29.66 -5.19
C ILE A 289 2.95 -30.45 -4.07
N ASP A 290 2.05 -31.35 -4.44
CA ASP A 290 1.52 -32.36 -3.54
C ASP A 290 2.54 -33.51 -3.39
N LEU A 291 3.15 -33.61 -2.21
CA LEU A 291 4.06 -34.71 -1.87
C LEU A 291 3.30 -36.01 -1.61
N THR A 292 2.11 -35.89 -1.02
CA THR A 292 1.11 -36.94 -0.84
C THR A 292 -0.29 -36.31 -0.97
N PRO A 293 -1.39 -37.08 -1.08
CA PRO A 293 -2.74 -36.50 -1.14
C PRO A 293 -3.10 -35.56 0.02
N ASP A 294 -2.43 -35.71 1.16
CA ASP A 294 -2.69 -34.96 2.38
C ASP A 294 -1.56 -33.97 2.73
N LEU A 295 -0.47 -33.92 1.95
CA LEU A 295 0.72 -33.11 2.25
C LEU A 295 1.16 -32.31 1.02
N GLU A 296 0.97 -30.99 1.08
CA GLU A 296 1.44 -30.03 0.07
C GLU A 296 2.72 -29.34 0.54
N TRP A 297 3.63 -29.09 -0.39
CA TRP A 297 4.81 -28.26 -0.19
C TRP A 297 4.76 -27.05 -1.13
N GLU A 298 4.91 -25.86 -0.55
CA GLU A 298 5.01 -24.58 -1.26
C GLU A 298 6.36 -23.93 -0.94
N THR A 299 7.04 -23.42 -1.96
CA THR A 299 8.27 -22.64 -1.80
C THR A 299 8.23 -21.38 -2.66
N LEU A 300 8.74 -20.27 -2.13
CA LEU A 300 8.72 -18.96 -2.76
C LEU A 300 10.09 -18.29 -2.66
N GLY A 301 10.49 -17.64 -3.75
CA GLY A 301 11.62 -16.72 -3.82
C GLY A 301 11.17 -15.36 -4.34
N LEU A 302 11.67 -14.28 -3.73
CA LEU A 302 11.45 -12.91 -4.18
C LEU A 302 12.78 -12.16 -4.22
N PHE A 303 13.01 -11.41 -5.29
CA PHE A 303 14.13 -10.49 -5.43
C PHE A 303 13.59 -9.15 -5.88
N LYS A 304 13.96 -8.09 -5.17
CA LYS A 304 13.59 -6.71 -5.48
C LYS A 304 14.83 -5.82 -5.39
N LEU A 305 14.91 -4.87 -6.31
CA LEU A 305 15.91 -3.82 -6.34
C LEU A 305 15.22 -2.51 -6.68
N ALA A 306 15.58 -1.44 -6.00
CA ALA A 306 15.13 -0.09 -6.30
C ALA A 306 16.33 0.87 -6.20
N VAL A 307 16.45 1.77 -7.16
CA VAL A 307 17.40 2.88 -7.14
C VAL A 307 16.58 4.15 -7.29
N GLY A 308 16.87 5.15 -6.47
CA GLY A 308 16.12 6.39 -6.48
C GLY A 308 17.01 7.59 -6.21
N SER A 309 16.57 8.74 -6.70
CA SER A 309 17.12 10.04 -6.35
C SER A 309 16.03 11.04 -6.03
N LEU A 310 16.39 12.04 -5.22
CA LEU A 310 15.59 13.23 -4.97
C LEU A 310 16.48 14.46 -5.01
N ASP A 311 16.07 15.45 -5.79
CA ASP A 311 16.65 16.80 -5.79
C ASP A 311 15.59 17.79 -5.29
N ALA A 312 15.85 18.45 -4.18
CA ALA A 312 15.05 19.53 -3.63
C ALA A 312 15.79 20.85 -3.74
N THR A 313 15.16 21.86 -4.31
CA THR A 313 15.70 23.22 -4.44
C THR A 313 14.80 24.20 -3.72
N GLY A 314 15.41 25.14 -2.98
CA GLY A 314 14.74 26.25 -2.33
C GLY A 314 15.40 27.55 -2.75
N VAL A 315 14.63 28.54 -3.18
CA VAL A 315 15.12 29.89 -3.50
C VAL A 315 14.24 30.87 -2.77
N THR A 316 14.81 31.58 -1.80
CA THR A 316 14.13 32.59 -0.99
C THR A 316 14.91 33.90 -1.07
N PRO A 317 14.38 35.03 -0.57
CA PRO A 317 15.17 36.26 -0.43
C PRO A 317 16.44 36.09 0.42
N GLY A 318 16.50 35.07 1.28
CA GLY A 318 17.65 34.73 2.12
C GLY A 318 18.75 33.94 1.41
N GLY A 319 18.50 33.41 0.22
CA GLY A 319 19.49 32.63 -0.54
C GLY A 319 18.89 31.43 -1.27
N SER A 320 19.76 30.57 -1.76
CA SER A 320 19.40 29.31 -2.42
C SER A 320 19.86 28.09 -1.61
N GLN A 321 19.07 27.04 -1.59
CA GLN A 321 19.38 25.76 -0.96
C GLN A 321 19.18 24.63 -1.98
N LEU A 322 20.04 23.62 -1.91
CA LEU A 322 19.93 22.37 -2.65
C LEU A 322 20.09 21.22 -1.67
N PHE A 323 19.09 20.34 -1.59
CA PHE A 323 19.15 19.10 -0.83
C PHE A 323 19.00 17.93 -1.78
N GLN A 324 19.86 16.93 -1.65
CA GLN A 324 19.92 15.79 -2.56
C GLN A 324 19.90 14.49 -1.76
N ILE A 325 19.22 13.48 -2.30
CA ILE A 325 19.24 12.10 -1.82
C ILE A 325 19.58 11.20 -3.01
N GLU A 326 20.52 10.30 -2.82
CA GLU A 326 20.73 9.12 -3.67
C GLU A 326 20.53 7.88 -2.81
N ALA A 327 19.76 6.91 -3.30
CA ALA A 327 19.48 5.70 -2.53
C ALA A 327 19.39 4.45 -3.41
N GLU A 328 19.93 3.35 -2.89
CA GLU A 328 19.72 2.00 -3.39
C GLU A 328 19.09 1.15 -2.29
N ALA A 329 18.07 0.35 -2.65
CA ALA A 329 17.46 -0.58 -1.72
C ALA A 329 17.20 -1.93 -2.38
N GLY A 330 17.40 -3.01 -1.64
CA GLY A 330 17.12 -4.35 -2.11
C GLY A 330 16.43 -5.21 -1.06
N GLU A 331 15.62 -6.17 -1.54
CA GLU A 331 14.96 -7.17 -0.71
C GLU A 331 15.09 -8.55 -1.37
N ARG A 332 15.49 -9.53 -0.57
CA ARG A 332 15.59 -10.94 -0.98
C ARG A 332 14.84 -11.78 0.03
N ILE A 333 13.87 -12.57 -0.42
CA ILE A 333 13.09 -13.46 0.46
C ILE A 333 13.15 -14.88 -0.08
N GLY A 334 13.33 -15.84 0.83
CA GLY A 334 13.06 -17.25 0.59
C GLY A 334 12.09 -17.77 1.65
N ARG A 335 10.99 -18.39 1.24
CA ARG A 335 9.98 -18.99 2.14
C ARG A 335 9.67 -20.41 1.72
N SER A 336 9.49 -21.31 2.68
CA SER A 336 9.08 -22.69 2.45
C SER A 336 8.02 -23.10 3.47
N VAL A 337 6.95 -23.75 3.01
CA VAL A 337 5.76 -24.08 3.79
C VAL A 337 5.30 -25.50 3.47
N LEU A 338 4.98 -26.26 4.51
CA LEU A 338 4.32 -27.56 4.40
C LEU A 338 2.90 -27.43 4.96
N ARG A 339 1.91 -27.91 4.21
CA ARG A 339 0.51 -27.96 4.62
C ARG A 339 0.06 -29.41 4.71
N TYR A 340 -0.38 -29.82 5.89
CA TYR A 340 -0.79 -31.19 6.17
C TYR A 340 -2.27 -31.24 6.57
N SER A 341 -3.07 -31.93 5.77
CA SER A 341 -4.50 -32.18 6.03
C SER A 341 -4.65 -33.49 6.81
N TYR A 342 -4.84 -33.42 8.13
CA TYR A 342 -5.02 -34.63 8.95
C TYR A 342 -6.43 -35.21 8.81
N SER A 343 -7.44 -34.34 8.78
CA SER A 343 -8.84 -34.68 8.47
C SER A 343 -9.53 -33.48 7.82
N PRO A 344 -10.77 -33.62 7.31
CA PRO A 344 -11.56 -32.47 6.84
C PRO A 344 -11.78 -31.38 7.90
N GLU A 345 -11.65 -31.73 9.18
CA GLU A 345 -11.85 -30.84 10.32
C GLU A 345 -10.53 -30.31 10.92
N LEU A 346 -9.39 -30.93 10.63
CA LEU A 346 -8.11 -30.60 11.26
C LEU A 346 -6.98 -30.56 10.25
N SER A 347 -6.34 -29.40 10.13
CA SER A 347 -5.16 -29.19 9.28
C SER A 347 -4.05 -28.47 10.03
N PHE A 348 -2.82 -28.73 9.62
CA PHE A 348 -1.62 -28.14 10.15
C PHE A 348 -0.82 -27.47 9.04
N GLU A 349 -0.10 -26.42 9.40
CA GLU A 349 0.87 -25.78 8.53
C GLU A 349 2.12 -25.44 9.33
N GLY A 350 3.28 -25.60 8.72
CA GLY A 350 4.54 -25.18 9.30
C GLY A 350 5.53 -24.77 8.22
N GLY A 351 6.43 -23.87 8.56
CA GLY A 351 7.38 -23.37 7.59
C GLY A 351 8.41 -22.43 8.17
N ALA A 352 9.23 -21.89 7.27
CA ALA A 352 10.24 -20.90 7.60
C ALA A 352 10.38 -19.86 6.48
N GLU A 353 10.79 -18.66 6.85
CA GLU A 353 11.13 -17.55 5.96
C GLU A 353 12.50 -16.99 6.34
N ILE A 354 13.31 -16.66 5.34
CA ILE A 354 14.52 -15.85 5.49
C ILE A 354 14.40 -14.65 4.57
N ALA A 355 14.71 -13.47 5.11
CA ALA A 355 14.69 -12.22 4.38
C ALA A 355 16.00 -11.45 4.63
N TYR A 356 16.56 -10.89 3.57
CA TYR A 356 17.65 -9.94 3.63
C TYR A 356 17.20 -8.64 2.95
N ASN A 357 17.16 -7.57 3.71
CA ASN A 357 16.82 -6.23 3.25
C ASN A 357 18.03 -5.33 3.42
N TYR A 358 18.24 -4.41 2.49
CA TYR A 358 19.20 -3.33 2.69
C TYR A 358 18.69 -2.02 2.10
N ARG A 359 19.22 -0.92 2.63
CA ARG A 359 19.12 0.42 2.06
C ARG A 359 20.44 1.13 2.26
N GLU A 360 21.07 1.51 1.17
CA GLU A 360 22.18 2.44 1.13
C GLU A 360 21.65 3.80 0.73
N GLN A 361 22.04 4.85 1.45
CA GLN A 361 21.59 6.21 1.18
C GLN A 361 22.68 7.22 1.50
N SER A 362 22.86 8.15 0.57
CA SER A 362 23.68 9.34 0.72
C SER A 362 22.79 10.58 0.61
N VAL A 363 22.97 11.54 1.53
CA VAL A 363 22.28 12.83 1.51
C VAL A 363 23.26 13.99 1.57
N ALA A 364 22.95 15.06 0.86
CA ALA A 364 23.78 16.26 0.81
C ALA A 364 22.92 17.52 0.89
N LEU A 365 23.38 18.52 1.65
CA LEU A 365 22.78 19.85 1.68
C LEU A 365 23.83 20.89 1.26
N ALA A 366 23.43 21.85 0.44
CA ALA A 366 24.22 23.03 0.12
C ALA A 366 23.38 24.29 0.30
N VAL A 367 23.95 25.31 0.95
CA VAL A 367 23.35 26.64 1.13
C VAL A 367 24.23 27.67 0.41
N ASN A 368 23.63 28.40 -0.53
CA ASN A 368 24.32 29.35 -1.42
C ASN A 368 25.53 28.74 -2.16
N GLY A 369 25.45 27.44 -2.47
CA GLY A 369 26.51 26.68 -3.12
C GLY A 369 27.62 26.18 -2.19
N THR A 370 27.57 26.48 -0.90
CA THR A 370 28.47 25.93 0.11
C THR A 370 27.86 24.67 0.72
N PRO A 371 28.53 23.52 0.67
CA PRO A 371 28.07 22.30 1.34
C PRO A 371 27.92 22.52 2.85
N ILE A 372 26.88 21.94 3.43
CA ILE A 372 26.62 21.89 4.88
C ILE A 372 26.71 20.44 5.33
N SER A 373 27.56 20.17 6.32
CA SER A 373 27.67 18.86 6.94
C SER A 373 26.36 18.45 7.61
N LEU A 374 25.87 17.25 7.33
CA LEU A 374 24.69 16.67 7.95
C LEU A 374 25.10 15.44 8.76
N PRO A 375 24.53 15.22 9.96
CA PRO A 375 24.70 13.94 10.65
C PRO A 375 23.98 12.84 9.87
N ALA A 376 24.46 11.60 9.91
CA ALA A 376 23.84 10.48 9.20
C ALA A 376 23.59 10.81 7.71
N SER A 377 24.60 11.42 7.07
CA SER A 377 24.59 11.75 5.66
C SER A 377 24.83 10.54 4.79
N ASP A 378 25.67 9.61 5.23
CA ASP A 378 25.98 8.37 4.53
C ASP A 378 25.64 7.18 5.43
N VAL A 379 24.62 6.42 5.04
CA VAL A 379 24.06 5.34 5.85
C VAL A 379 23.77 4.11 4.99
N MET A 380 24.28 2.97 5.43
CA MET A 380 23.87 1.65 4.96
C MET A 380 23.21 0.90 6.11
N VAL A 381 21.92 0.57 5.94
CA VAL A 381 21.15 -0.26 6.88
C VAL A 381 20.88 -1.60 6.24
N GLU A 382 21.22 -2.67 6.94
CA GLU A 382 20.97 -4.05 6.55
C GLU A 382 20.12 -4.74 7.61
N GLU A 383 19.18 -5.60 7.20
CA GLU A 383 18.45 -6.50 8.09
C GLU A 383 18.51 -7.91 7.54
N LEU A 384 19.07 -8.84 8.32
CA LEU A 384 18.91 -10.27 8.12
C LEU A 384 17.86 -10.81 9.11
N ARG A 385 16.74 -11.26 8.57
CA ARG A 385 15.61 -11.78 9.34
C ARG A 385 15.36 -13.24 9.02
N GLY A 386 15.34 -14.08 10.04
CA GLY A 386 14.91 -15.48 9.96
C GLY A 386 13.67 -15.70 10.81
N GLU A 387 12.74 -16.51 10.30
CA GLU A 387 11.48 -16.77 10.96
C GLU A 387 11.05 -18.22 10.77
N ALA A 388 10.56 -18.84 11.84
CA ALA A 388 9.94 -20.16 11.81
C ALA A 388 8.54 -20.08 12.40
N PHE A 389 7.61 -20.87 11.86
CA PHE A 389 6.22 -20.86 12.32
C PHE A 389 5.55 -22.22 12.22
N ALA A 390 4.53 -22.40 13.06
CA ALA A 390 3.60 -23.52 13.00
C ALA A 390 2.21 -23.03 13.38
N GLN A 391 1.18 -23.58 12.72
CA GLN A 391 -0.22 -23.30 13.00
C GLN A 391 -1.09 -24.54 12.81
N GLY A 392 -2.21 -24.57 13.52
CA GLY A 392 -3.25 -25.58 13.40
C GLY A 392 -4.61 -24.92 13.26
N THR A 393 -5.44 -25.46 12.38
CA THR A 393 -6.83 -25.04 12.17
C THR A 393 -7.75 -26.21 12.46
N TRP A 394 -8.74 -25.99 13.33
CA TRP A 394 -9.67 -27.02 13.81
C TRP A 394 -11.13 -26.57 13.68
N ARG A 395 -11.95 -27.42 13.09
CA ARG A 395 -13.41 -27.31 13.00
C ARG A 395 -14.10 -28.37 13.85
N PRO A 396 -14.29 -28.14 15.16
CA PRO A 396 -15.01 -29.09 16.00
C PRO A 396 -16.47 -29.33 15.57
N SER A 397 -17.06 -28.39 14.82
CA SER A 397 -18.41 -28.49 14.25
C SER A 397 -18.54 -27.54 13.05
N PRO A 398 -19.61 -27.63 12.23
CA PRO A 398 -19.84 -26.69 11.13
C PRO A 398 -19.97 -25.21 11.55
N GLN A 399 -20.29 -24.96 12.83
CA GLN A 399 -20.49 -23.61 13.37
C GLN A 399 -19.22 -22.99 13.96
N TRP A 400 -18.15 -23.78 14.17
CA TRP A 400 -16.95 -23.32 14.88
C TRP A 400 -15.70 -23.56 14.06
N THR A 401 -14.83 -22.55 14.00
CA THR A 401 -13.46 -22.69 13.51
C THR A 401 -12.51 -22.05 14.52
N LEU A 402 -11.50 -22.80 14.92
CA LEU A 402 -10.46 -22.39 15.86
C LEU A 402 -9.12 -22.46 15.14
N GLU A 403 -8.33 -21.40 15.24
CA GLU A 403 -6.98 -21.33 14.69
C GLU A 403 -6.02 -20.95 15.81
N GLY A 404 -4.91 -21.67 15.90
CA GLY A 404 -3.83 -21.35 16.83
C GLY A 404 -2.49 -21.49 16.14
N GLY A 405 -1.62 -20.51 16.33
CA GLY A 405 -0.30 -20.51 15.73
C GLY A 405 0.73 -19.77 16.57
N ILE A 406 1.98 -20.12 16.34
CA ILE A 406 3.14 -19.41 16.88
C ILE A 406 4.16 -19.20 15.79
N ARG A 407 4.74 -18.00 15.79
CA ARG A 407 5.81 -17.59 14.90
C ARG A 407 6.94 -17.04 15.76
N VAL A 408 8.17 -17.40 15.45
CA VAL A 408 9.36 -16.90 16.16
C VAL A 408 10.26 -16.23 15.13
N GLU A 409 10.42 -14.92 15.26
CA GLU A 409 11.27 -14.11 14.41
C GLU A 409 12.58 -13.82 15.13
N ARG A 410 13.70 -13.95 14.42
CA ARG A 410 15.00 -13.42 14.83
C ARG A 410 15.49 -12.48 13.74
N SER A 411 15.80 -11.24 14.11
CA SER A 411 16.28 -10.22 13.19
C SER A 411 17.58 -9.62 13.70
N THR A 412 18.56 -9.45 12.80
CA THR A 412 19.79 -8.70 13.06
C THR A 412 19.80 -7.51 12.12
N ILE A 413 19.86 -6.32 12.70
CA ILE A 413 19.95 -5.04 11.99
C ILE A 413 21.35 -4.48 12.17
N THR A 414 22.02 -4.20 11.08
CA THR A 414 23.35 -3.61 11.05
C THR A 414 23.27 -2.27 10.33
N GLN A 415 23.85 -1.25 10.95
CA GLN A 415 24.06 0.06 10.35
C GLN A 415 25.56 0.31 10.21
N SER A 416 25.95 0.86 9.06
CA SER A 416 27.31 1.32 8.76
C SER A 416 27.27 2.65 8.00
N GLY A 417 28.42 3.27 7.78
CA GLY A 417 28.57 4.64 7.25
C GLY A 417 29.07 5.58 8.35
N ASP A 418 28.30 6.62 8.66
CA ASP A 418 28.65 7.59 9.72
C ASP A 418 28.61 6.99 11.14
N THR A 419 27.89 5.90 11.32
CA THR A 419 27.79 5.17 12.60
C THR A 419 27.79 3.68 12.34
N GLU A 420 28.58 2.95 13.10
CA GLU A 420 28.59 1.49 13.09
C GLU A 420 27.80 0.94 14.28
N ARG A 421 26.76 0.16 14.02
CA ARG A 421 25.97 -0.48 15.07
C ARG A 421 25.32 -1.76 14.59
N GLU A 422 25.32 -2.79 15.45
CA GLU A 422 24.60 -4.04 15.21
C GLU A 422 23.67 -4.34 16.38
N ARG A 423 22.44 -4.75 16.09
CA ARG A 423 21.44 -5.13 17.09
C ARG A 423 20.70 -6.38 16.65
N SER A 424 20.48 -7.29 17.60
CA SER A 424 19.77 -8.54 17.37
C SER A 424 18.55 -8.65 18.26
N PHE A 425 17.43 -9.03 17.67
CA PHE A 425 16.15 -9.15 18.35
C PHE A 425 15.57 -10.56 18.18
N THR A 426 14.74 -10.99 19.13
CA THR A 426 13.98 -12.23 19.01
C THR A 426 12.57 -12.01 19.53
N TYR A 427 11.58 -12.33 18.69
CA TYR A 427 10.19 -12.02 18.94
C TYR A 427 9.30 -13.27 18.81
N PRO A 428 8.72 -13.77 19.91
CA PRO A 428 7.63 -14.72 19.84
C PRO A 428 6.32 -13.99 19.50
N LYS A 429 5.62 -14.51 18.48
CA LYS A 429 4.39 -13.94 17.91
C LYS A 429 3.28 -14.99 17.93
N PRO A 430 2.69 -15.29 19.11
CA PRO A 430 1.51 -16.15 19.19
C PRO A 430 0.28 -15.49 18.55
N ARG A 431 -0.61 -16.32 18.02
CA ARG A 431 -1.90 -15.90 17.48
C ARG A 431 -2.97 -16.94 17.77
N LEU A 432 -4.15 -16.47 18.18
CA LEU A 432 -5.35 -17.26 18.39
C LEU A 432 -6.54 -16.58 17.69
N VAL A 433 -7.31 -17.34 16.93
CA VAL A 433 -8.54 -16.87 16.31
C VAL A 433 -9.66 -17.88 16.55
N ALA A 434 -10.83 -17.38 16.95
CA ALA A 434 -12.04 -18.17 17.07
C ALA A 434 -13.16 -17.54 16.24
N THR A 435 -13.80 -18.35 15.40
CA THR A 435 -14.95 -17.95 14.58
C THR A 435 -16.15 -18.82 14.93
N TRP A 436 -17.26 -18.19 15.27
CA TRP A 436 -18.54 -18.83 15.57
C TRP A 436 -19.62 -18.33 14.62
N SER A 437 -20.23 -19.24 13.87
CA SER A 437 -21.33 -18.95 12.92
C SER A 437 -22.57 -19.75 13.33
N PRO A 438 -23.41 -19.23 14.26
CA PRO A 438 -24.59 -19.95 14.74
C PRO A 438 -25.66 -20.16 13.66
N SER A 439 -25.70 -19.28 12.65
CA SER A 439 -26.58 -19.35 11.49
C SER A 439 -25.78 -19.00 10.23
N GLU A 440 -26.41 -19.03 9.05
CA GLU A 440 -25.80 -18.54 7.80
C GLU A 440 -25.67 -17.01 7.76
N ASP A 441 -26.46 -16.32 8.59
CA ASP A 441 -26.59 -14.86 8.64
C ASP A 441 -25.75 -14.20 9.75
N ASP A 442 -25.32 -14.96 10.76
CA ASP A 442 -24.67 -14.44 11.96
C ASP A 442 -23.27 -15.02 12.10
N GLN A 443 -22.27 -14.16 12.33
CA GLN A 443 -20.91 -14.61 12.62
C GLN A 443 -20.22 -13.71 13.65
N LEU A 444 -19.65 -14.32 14.68
CA LEU A 444 -18.79 -13.68 15.68
C LEU A 444 -17.36 -14.16 15.50
N ARG A 445 -16.40 -13.22 15.53
CA ARG A 445 -14.97 -13.49 15.39
C ARG A 445 -14.21 -12.85 16.53
N LEU A 446 -13.30 -13.60 17.12
CA LEU A 446 -12.41 -13.18 18.20
C LEU A 446 -10.97 -13.42 17.76
N ARG A 447 -10.08 -12.45 18.01
CA ARG A 447 -8.66 -12.55 17.72
C ARG A 447 -7.83 -12.00 18.88
N ALA A 448 -6.76 -12.72 19.21
CA ALA A 448 -5.68 -12.25 20.08
C ALA A 448 -4.35 -12.60 19.42
N GLU A 449 -3.49 -11.62 19.16
CA GLU A 449 -2.21 -11.83 18.50
C GLU A 449 -1.12 -10.86 18.98
N ARG A 450 0.14 -11.30 18.93
CA ARG A 450 1.31 -10.44 19.13
C ARG A 450 1.96 -10.14 17.78
N LYS A 451 2.11 -8.86 17.47
CA LYS A 451 2.74 -8.32 16.26
C LYS A 451 4.05 -7.60 16.59
N VAL A 452 4.87 -7.44 15.56
CA VAL A 452 6.11 -6.66 15.56
C VAL A 452 6.10 -5.80 14.29
N GLY A 453 6.29 -4.50 14.40
CA GLY A 453 6.18 -3.58 13.27
C GLY A 453 7.42 -3.51 12.38
N GLN A 454 7.25 -2.94 11.18
CA GLN A 454 8.34 -2.72 10.21
C GLN A 454 9.09 -1.45 10.51
N LEU A 455 10.43 -1.53 10.52
CA LEU A 455 11.25 -0.33 10.56
C LEU A 455 11.40 0.18 9.14
N ASN A 456 11.28 1.49 8.97
CA ASN A 456 11.58 2.17 7.73
C ASN A 456 13.08 2.51 7.73
N PHE A 457 13.84 2.00 6.76
CA PHE A 457 15.29 2.22 6.74
C PHE A 457 15.65 3.67 6.38
N GLN A 458 14.73 4.45 5.79
CA GLN A 458 14.89 5.89 5.62
C GLN A 458 15.09 6.59 6.97
N ASP A 459 14.44 6.12 8.03
CA ASP A 459 14.43 6.73 9.36
C ASP A 459 15.79 6.64 10.07
N PHE A 460 16.77 5.96 9.47
CA PHE A 460 18.16 5.87 9.96
C PHE A 460 19.08 6.94 9.34
N ALA A 461 18.63 7.63 8.29
CA ALA A 461 19.34 8.71 7.62
C ALA A 461 18.65 10.06 7.88
N SER A 462 19.40 11.15 7.70
CA SER A 462 18.84 12.50 7.86
C SER A 462 18.00 12.94 6.65
N GLU A 463 17.05 13.83 6.91
CA GLU A 463 16.17 14.40 5.90
C GLU A 463 15.95 15.90 6.13
N VAL A 464 15.87 16.68 5.05
CA VAL A 464 15.62 18.12 5.12
C VAL A 464 14.45 18.49 4.21
N ASN A 465 13.43 19.11 4.79
CA ASN A 465 12.33 19.71 4.05
C ASN A 465 12.60 21.21 3.87
N LEU A 466 13.01 21.60 2.66
CA LEU A 466 13.38 22.99 2.36
C LEU A 466 12.20 23.97 2.47
N ASN A 467 10.96 23.51 2.23
CA ASN A 467 9.78 24.36 2.29
C ASN A 467 9.42 24.73 3.73
N SER A 468 9.35 23.74 4.63
CA SER A 468 9.09 24.00 6.05
C SER A 468 10.34 24.44 6.83
N GLY A 469 11.52 24.31 6.23
CA GLY A 469 12.81 24.52 6.91
C GLY A 469 13.12 23.43 7.95
N GLN A 470 12.35 22.35 7.99
CA GLN A 470 12.48 21.31 8.98
C GLN A 470 13.63 20.37 8.64
N GLN A 471 14.45 20.08 9.64
CA GLN A 471 15.50 19.06 9.60
C GLN A 471 15.14 17.92 10.54
N SER A 472 15.17 16.70 10.00
CA SER A 472 15.04 15.46 10.77
C SER A 472 16.38 14.71 10.75
N THR A 473 16.72 14.09 11.87
CA THR A 473 17.90 13.25 11.99
C THR A 473 17.53 11.78 12.03
N GLY A 474 18.38 10.95 11.43
CA GLY A 474 18.25 9.50 11.49
C GLY A 474 18.48 8.94 12.91
N ASN A 475 17.96 7.74 13.17
CA ASN A 475 18.08 7.10 14.47
C ASN A 475 18.62 5.66 14.39
N SER A 476 19.90 5.52 14.71
CA SER A 476 20.60 4.22 14.80
C SER A 476 20.14 3.32 15.94
N GLU A 477 19.29 3.82 16.84
CA GLU A 477 18.74 3.12 18.00
C GLU A 477 17.27 2.72 17.82
N LEU A 478 16.67 2.90 16.63
CA LEU A 478 15.30 2.46 16.37
C LEU A 478 15.12 0.96 16.59
N GLU A 479 14.14 0.60 17.39
CA GLU A 479 13.67 -0.77 17.54
C GLU A 479 12.25 -0.92 16.97
N PRO A 480 11.88 -2.10 16.46
CA PRO A 480 10.50 -2.36 16.08
C PRO A 480 9.54 -2.15 17.28
N ASP A 481 8.37 -1.60 17.03
CA ASP A 481 7.26 -1.61 18.00
C ASP A 481 6.71 -3.03 18.16
N LYS A 482 6.14 -3.32 19.32
CA LYS A 482 5.57 -4.63 19.63
C LYS A 482 4.15 -4.46 20.14
N THR A 483 3.20 -5.09 19.46
CA THR A 483 1.77 -4.79 19.65
C THR A 483 0.98 -6.04 20.00
N TRP A 484 0.27 -6.02 21.14
CA TRP A 484 -0.78 -6.99 21.42
C TRP A 484 -2.08 -6.48 20.84
N VAL A 485 -2.68 -7.25 19.93
CA VAL A 485 -3.96 -6.91 19.29
C VAL A 485 -5.03 -7.83 19.84
N TYR A 486 -6.11 -7.25 20.35
CA TYR A 486 -7.33 -7.94 20.74
C TYR A 486 -8.49 -7.41 19.90
N GLU A 487 -9.24 -8.27 19.24
CA GLU A 487 -10.29 -7.86 18.32
C GLU A 487 -11.54 -8.73 18.45
N ILE A 488 -12.70 -8.08 18.40
CA ILE A 488 -14.02 -8.69 18.29
C ILE A 488 -14.73 -8.12 17.06
N ALA A 489 -15.23 -8.99 16.19
CA ALA A 489 -16.00 -8.60 15.02
C ALA A 489 -17.30 -9.40 14.93
N TYR A 490 -18.42 -8.71 14.69
CA TYR A 490 -19.72 -9.32 14.46
C TYR A 490 -20.24 -8.94 13.07
N GLU A 491 -20.58 -9.95 12.27
CA GLU A 491 -21.22 -9.81 10.97
C GLU A 491 -22.68 -10.25 11.05
N LYS A 492 -23.57 -9.43 10.48
CA LYS A 492 -24.97 -9.74 10.27
C LYS A 492 -25.33 -9.59 8.80
N ARG A 493 -25.78 -10.66 8.17
CA ARG A 493 -26.47 -10.63 6.88
C ARG A 493 -27.96 -10.49 7.10
N PHE A 494 -28.58 -9.69 6.26
CA PHE A 494 -30.01 -9.40 6.32
C PHE A 494 -30.47 -8.92 4.95
N TRP A 495 -31.72 -9.22 4.59
CA TRP A 495 -32.21 -8.99 3.23
C TRP A 495 -31.35 -9.66 2.15
N GLU A 496 -31.82 -9.68 0.92
CA GLU A 496 -31.03 -10.23 -0.18
C GLU A 496 -29.86 -9.29 -0.49
N GLY A 497 -28.63 -9.78 -0.28
CA GLY A 497 -27.41 -9.03 -0.58
C GLY A 497 -27.02 -7.93 0.41
N ALA A 498 -27.71 -7.75 1.54
CA ALA A 498 -27.28 -6.80 2.56
C ALA A 498 -26.46 -7.45 3.68
N ALA A 499 -25.47 -6.72 4.18
CA ALA A 499 -24.60 -7.17 5.25
C ALA A 499 -24.05 -5.98 6.03
N ALA A 500 -23.96 -6.13 7.36
CA ALA A 500 -23.31 -5.19 8.26
C ALA A 500 -22.23 -5.90 9.07
N VAL A 501 -21.09 -5.25 9.27
CA VAL A 501 -19.98 -5.75 10.10
C VAL A 501 -19.58 -4.66 11.08
N LEU A 502 -19.54 -4.99 12.37
CA LEU A 502 -19.03 -4.13 13.44
C LEU A 502 -17.80 -4.79 14.06
N THR A 503 -16.68 -4.07 14.09
CA THR A 503 -15.42 -4.53 14.67
C THR A 503 -14.94 -3.56 15.73
N TYR A 504 -14.53 -4.08 16.88
CA TYR A 504 -13.80 -3.34 17.90
C TYR A 504 -12.43 -3.98 18.08
N ARG A 505 -11.38 -3.16 18.05
CA ARG A 505 -9.99 -3.56 18.21
C ARG A 505 -9.31 -2.73 19.29
N TYR A 506 -8.57 -3.38 20.17
CA TYR A 506 -7.72 -2.76 21.19
C TYR A 506 -6.28 -3.22 20.96
N GLU A 507 -5.37 -2.25 20.95
CA GLU A 507 -3.94 -2.45 20.72
C GLU A 507 -3.16 -1.91 21.92
N ASP A 508 -2.32 -2.75 22.51
CA ASP A 508 -1.34 -2.39 23.54
C ASP A 508 0.05 -2.45 22.91
N ILE A 509 0.69 -1.29 22.79
CA ILE A 509 1.87 -1.07 21.96
C ILE A 509 3.04 -0.72 22.86
N SER A 510 4.09 -1.53 22.81
CA SER A 510 5.38 -1.23 23.44
C SER A 510 6.34 -0.67 22.41
N ASP A 511 7.16 0.29 22.84
CA ASP A 511 8.19 0.93 22.01
C ASP A 511 7.60 1.58 20.75
N VAL A 512 6.53 2.35 20.92
CA VAL A 512 5.87 3.10 19.85
C VAL A 512 6.90 3.93 19.08
N VAL A 513 6.98 3.74 17.78
CA VAL A 513 7.80 4.59 16.88
C VAL A 513 7.03 5.85 16.55
N ASP A 514 7.57 7.00 16.92
CA ASP A 514 7.01 8.33 16.68
C ASP A 514 8.19 9.35 16.61
N LEU A 515 7.90 10.65 16.62
CA LEU A 515 8.88 11.71 16.68
C LEU A 515 9.49 11.82 18.08
N PHE A 516 10.80 11.62 18.17
CA PHE A 516 11.59 11.64 19.40
C PHE A 516 12.64 12.76 19.37
N PRO A 517 12.69 13.63 20.38
CA PRO A 517 13.70 14.68 20.50
C PRO A 517 15.06 14.10 20.94
N ARG A 518 16.14 14.44 20.23
CA ARG A 518 17.50 13.96 20.52
C ARG A 518 18.55 15.04 20.38
N ASP A 519 19.49 15.06 21.32
CA ASP A 519 20.69 15.87 21.22
C ASP A 519 21.65 15.27 20.20
N VAL A 520 22.01 16.06 19.18
CA VAL A 520 22.91 15.67 18.10
C VAL A 520 24.06 16.67 18.02
N MET A 521 25.28 16.15 17.86
CA MET A 521 26.45 16.98 17.57
C MET A 521 26.40 17.39 16.11
N VAL A 522 26.41 18.68 15.86
CA VAL A 522 26.43 19.27 14.53
C VAL A 522 27.66 20.17 14.37
N ASP A 523 28.16 20.20 13.14
CA ASP A 523 29.25 21.06 12.72
C ASP A 523 28.65 22.39 12.21
N THR A 524 28.71 23.43 13.03
CA THR A 524 28.01 24.70 12.73
C THR A 524 28.86 25.69 11.93
N ASP A 525 30.17 25.54 11.92
CA ASP A 525 31.10 26.37 11.15
C ASP A 525 31.65 25.66 9.89
N ASN A 526 31.24 24.41 9.70
CA ASN A 526 31.51 23.56 8.54
C ASN A 526 33.02 23.30 8.35
N ASP A 527 33.75 23.15 9.47
CA ASP A 527 35.18 22.85 9.51
C ASP A 527 35.49 21.33 9.42
N GLY A 528 34.44 20.51 9.42
CA GLY A 528 34.48 19.05 9.40
C GLY A 528 34.45 18.40 10.79
N ILE A 529 34.33 19.17 11.87
CA ILE A 529 34.34 18.70 13.25
C ILE A 529 33.04 19.14 13.95
N PRO A 530 32.15 18.19 14.32
CA PRO A 530 30.98 18.52 15.12
C PRO A 530 31.35 19.11 16.49
N ASP A 531 30.96 20.35 16.74
CA ASP A 531 31.39 21.13 17.92
C ASP A 531 30.22 21.66 18.77
N THR A 532 29.00 21.58 18.25
CA THR A 532 27.81 22.17 18.87
C THR A 532 26.72 21.13 19.04
N THR A 533 26.13 21.03 20.24
CA THR A 533 24.97 20.17 20.50
C THR A 533 23.68 20.90 20.13
N GLN A 534 22.88 20.33 19.24
CA GLN A 534 21.54 20.80 18.91
C GLN A 534 20.50 19.72 19.20
N LEU A 535 19.35 20.13 19.74
CA LEU A 535 18.22 19.23 19.91
C LEU A 535 17.43 19.17 18.61
N LEU A 536 17.53 18.05 17.92
CA LEU A 536 16.77 17.76 16.71
C LEU A 536 15.63 16.79 17.02
N VAL A 537 14.67 16.70 16.11
CA VAL A 537 13.58 15.73 16.16
C VAL A 537 13.75 14.75 15.01
N GLY A 538 13.40 13.50 15.23
CA GLY A 538 13.37 12.49 14.19
C GLY A 538 12.68 11.22 14.69
N PRO A 539 12.55 10.18 13.87
CA PRO A 539 11.93 8.93 14.28
C PRO A 539 12.62 8.29 15.50
N GLY A 540 11.85 7.78 16.46
CA GLY A 540 12.35 7.10 17.65
C GLY A 540 11.29 6.42 18.49
N ASN A 541 11.71 5.52 19.38
CA ASN A 541 10.81 4.83 20.30
C ASN A 541 10.45 5.75 21.49
N ILE A 542 9.16 6.02 21.69
CA ILE A 542 8.67 6.96 22.73
C ILE A 542 8.07 6.24 23.96
N GLY A 543 8.28 4.93 24.09
CA GLY A 543 7.74 4.10 25.16
C GLY A 543 6.40 3.44 24.81
N ASP A 544 5.55 3.26 25.81
CA ASP A 544 4.28 2.54 25.66
C ASP A 544 3.15 3.44 25.18
N GLY A 545 2.20 2.84 24.44
CA GLY A 545 0.99 3.48 23.97
C GLY A 545 -0.16 2.49 23.79
N ILE A 546 -1.36 3.03 23.61
CA ILE A 546 -2.56 2.25 23.32
C ILE A 546 -3.24 2.79 22.07
N ASN A 547 -4.03 1.94 21.40
CA ASN A 547 -4.94 2.35 20.34
C ASN A 547 -6.25 1.56 20.38
N GLU A 548 -7.37 2.27 20.33
CA GLU A 548 -8.72 1.70 20.23
C GLU A 548 -9.30 2.04 18.86
N THR A 549 -9.71 1.03 18.09
CA THR A 549 -10.33 1.21 16.77
C THR A 549 -11.75 0.63 16.77
N LEU A 550 -12.73 1.42 16.31
CA LEU A 550 -14.08 0.97 15.98
C LEU A 550 -14.28 1.04 14.46
N ILE A 551 -14.69 -0.07 13.83
CA ILE A 551 -14.95 -0.15 12.38
C ILE A 551 -16.39 -0.60 12.17
N PHE A 552 -17.12 0.09 11.30
CA PHE A 552 -18.44 -0.32 10.84
C PHE A 552 -18.50 -0.29 9.31
N ASN A 553 -18.87 -1.43 8.73
CA ASN A 553 -19.05 -1.61 7.29
C ASN A 553 -20.49 -2.04 7.00
N LEU A 554 -21.11 -1.44 5.99
CA LEU A 554 -22.48 -1.73 5.55
C LEU A 554 -22.52 -1.84 4.03
N THR A 555 -23.10 -2.92 3.52
CA THR A 555 -23.58 -3.05 2.14
C THR A 555 -25.10 -3.14 2.19
N LEU A 556 -25.80 -2.24 1.51
CA LEU A 556 -27.25 -2.14 1.56
C LEU A 556 -27.87 -1.96 0.16
N PRO A 557 -28.28 -3.06 -0.49
CA PRO A 557 -29.14 -2.98 -1.67
C PRO A 557 -30.50 -2.38 -1.30
N LEU A 558 -31.00 -1.43 -2.12
CA LEU A 558 -32.25 -0.72 -1.86
C LEU A 558 -33.46 -1.33 -2.59
N ALA A 559 -33.30 -2.54 -3.16
CA ALA A 559 -34.36 -3.25 -3.87
C ALA A 559 -35.57 -3.54 -2.96
N THR A 560 -35.34 -3.88 -1.69
CA THR A 560 -36.38 -4.07 -0.67
C THR A 560 -37.15 -2.78 -0.35
N LEU A 561 -36.53 -1.61 -0.58
CA LEU A 561 -37.14 -0.29 -0.43
C LEU A 561 -37.77 0.23 -1.74
N GLY A 562 -37.83 -0.61 -2.78
CA GLY A 562 -38.45 -0.30 -4.06
C GLY A 562 -37.51 0.33 -5.10
N ILE A 563 -36.24 0.57 -4.79
CA ILE A 563 -35.25 1.16 -5.71
C ILE A 563 -34.36 0.04 -6.27
N LYS A 564 -34.78 -0.54 -7.39
CA LYS A 564 -34.05 -1.64 -8.04
C LYS A 564 -32.71 -1.18 -8.58
N GLY A 565 -31.66 -1.98 -8.39
CA GLY A 565 -30.31 -1.68 -8.88
C GLY A 565 -29.56 -0.61 -8.08
N ALA A 566 -30.16 -0.05 -7.02
CA ALA A 566 -29.48 0.87 -6.12
C ALA A 566 -28.80 0.17 -4.94
N GLU A 567 -27.64 0.68 -4.56
CA GLU A 567 -26.87 0.21 -3.41
C GLU A 567 -26.29 1.40 -2.63
N ILE A 568 -26.30 1.29 -1.31
CA ILE A 568 -25.52 2.14 -0.41
C ILE A 568 -24.42 1.29 0.22
N LYS A 569 -23.20 1.83 0.21
CA LYS A 569 -22.09 1.34 1.01
C LYS A 569 -21.64 2.38 2.02
N ALA A 570 -21.41 1.96 3.26
CA ALA A 570 -20.78 2.78 4.28
C ALA A 570 -19.55 2.03 4.83
N GLU A 571 -18.42 2.72 4.87
CA GLU A 571 -17.18 2.25 5.48
C GLU A 571 -16.74 3.32 6.46
N THR A 572 -16.72 2.99 7.74
CA THR A 572 -16.45 3.96 8.81
C THR A 572 -15.44 3.39 9.78
N GLN A 573 -14.43 4.17 10.14
CA GLN A 573 -13.42 3.83 11.12
C GLN A 573 -13.20 5.02 12.06
N TRP A 574 -13.10 4.73 13.35
CA TRP A 574 -12.73 5.70 14.39
C TRP A 574 -11.57 5.13 15.19
N ASP A 575 -10.50 5.91 15.31
CA ASP A 575 -9.30 5.54 16.04
C ASP A 575 -9.10 6.46 17.24
N ASN A 576 -8.65 5.89 18.35
CA ASN A 576 -8.30 6.61 19.56
C ASN A 576 -7.01 6.06 20.15
N SER A 577 -5.89 6.72 19.83
CA SER A 577 -4.59 6.42 20.42
C SER A 577 -4.21 7.34 21.57
N GLU A 578 -3.37 6.81 22.46
CA GLU A 578 -2.73 7.57 23.52
C GLU A 578 -1.27 7.13 23.68
N VAL A 579 -0.35 8.09 23.69
CA VAL A 579 1.07 7.95 24.03
C VAL A 579 1.48 9.08 24.97
N THR A 580 2.64 8.94 25.60
CA THR A 580 3.26 10.02 26.38
C THR A 580 4.19 10.83 25.49
N ASP A 581 3.98 12.14 25.38
CA ASP A 581 4.88 13.03 24.65
C ASP A 581 6.27 13.00 25.33
N PRO A 582 7.34 12.60 24.63
CA PRO A 582 8.68 12.49 25.23
C PRO A 582 9.26 13.84 25.65
N LEU A 583 8.73 14.95 25.13
CA LEU A 583 9.18 16.29 25.45
C LEU A 583 8.41 16.89 26.63
N THR A 584 7.08 16.84 26.60
CA THR A 584 6.23 17.50 27.61
C THR A 584 5.79 16.59 28.76
N GLY A 585 5.84 15.27 28.57
CA GLY A 585 5.32 14.27 29.50
C GLY A 585 3.79 14.17 29.52
N GLU A 586 3.09 14.95 28.69
CA GLU A 586 1.62 14.93 28.60
C GLU A 586 1.12 13.81 27.69
N LYS A 587 -0.14 13.41 27.88
CA LYS A 587 -0.79 12.43 27.00
C LYS A 587 -1.23 13.09 25.70
N ARG A 588 -0.94 12.43 24.58
CA ARG A 588 -1.33 12.86 23.24
C ARG A 588 -1.61 11.67 22.33
N ARG A 589 -2.19 11.92 21.15
CA ARG A 589 -2.30 10.91 20.10
C ARG A 589 -0.94 10.63 19.46
N ILE A 590 -0.80 9.45 18.90
CA ILE A 590 0.32 9.08 18.01
C ILE A 590 0.34 10.06 16.83
N SER A 591 1.53 10.56 16.45
CA SER A 591 1.64 11.49 15.31
C SER A 591 1.14 10.86 14.01
N GLY A 592 0.54 11.66 13.13
CA GLY A 592 0.05 11.19 11.83
C GLY A 592 -1.20 10.28 11.88
N GLN A 593 -1.72 9.95 13.06
CA GLN A 593 -2.95 9.15 13.16
C GLN A 593 -4.18 10.00 12.79
N ARG A 594 -4.99 9.50 11.85
CA ARG A 594 -6.32 10.05 11.54
C ARG A 594 -7.34 9.53 12.56
N PRO A 595 -8.04 10.40 13.31
CA PRO A 595 -9.00 9.94 14.30
C PRO A 595 -10.27 9.33 13.70
N GLU A 596 -10.60 9.69 12.47
CA GLU A 596 -11.75 9.16 11.78
C GLU A 596 -11.52 9.05 10.26
N ASN A 597 -12.12 8.03 9.65
CA ASN A 597 -12.16 7.80 8.21
C ASN A 597 -13.54 7.26 7.84
N ILE A 598 -14.36 8.10 7.20
CA ILE A 598 -15.74 7.77 6.84
C ILE A 598 -15.91 7.96 5.35
N ARG A 599 -16.42 6.91 4.70
CA ARG A 599 -16.76 6.89 3.28
C ARG A 599 -18.18 6.38 3.09
N LEU A 600 -18.99 7.15 2.37
CA LEU A 600 -20.33 6.76 1.97
C LEU A 600 -20.41 6.75 0.45
N ASN A 601 -20.92 5.66 -0.13
CA ASN A 601 -21.08 5.53 -1.57
C ASN A 601 -22.52 5.15 -1.90
N PHE A 602 -23.12 5.88 -2.83
CA PHE A 602 -24.36 5.49 -3.50
C PHE A 602 -24.04 5.09 -4.93
N ARG A 603 -24.70 4.04 -5.39
CA ARG A 603 -24.61 3.54 -6.75
C ARG A 603 -25.99 3.18 -7.28
N GLN A 604 -26.20 3.39 -8.57
CA GLN A 604 -27.36 2.93 -9.31
C GLN A 604 -26.92 2.21 -10.59
N ASP A 605 -27.34 0.95 -10.75
CA ASP A 605 -27.24 0.16 -11.97
C ASP A 605 -28.54 0.26 -12.77
N LEU A 606 -28.44 0.58 -14.07
CA LEU A 606 -29.53 0.67 -15.02
C LEU A 606 -29.27 -0.27 -16.21
N PRO A 607 -29.51 -1.59 -16.05
CA PRO A 607 -29.18 -2.58 -17.07
C PRO A 607 -29.85 -2.30 -18.42
N GLU A 608 -31.09 -1.81 -18.43
CA GLU A 608 -31.85 -1.47 -19.65
C GLU A 608 -31.19 -0.36 -20.48
N HIS A 609 -30.37 0.48 -19.85
CA HIS A 609 -29.66 1.59 -20.49
C HIS A 609 -28.17 1.34 -20.62
N HIS A 610 -27.68 0.16 -20.21
CA HIS A 610 -26.27 -0.17 -20.21
C HIS A 610 -25.42 0.85 -19.41
N LEU A 611 -25.99 1.38 -18.33
CA LEU A 611 -25.47 2.53 -17.62
C LEU A 611 -25.38 2.25 -16.13
N THR A 612 -24.28 2.72 -15.53
CA THR A 612 -24.12 2.82 -14.08
C THR A 612 -23.74 4.25 -13.77
N PHE A 613 -24.29 4.80 -12.70
CA PHE A 613 -23.74 6.01 -12.09
C PHE A 613 -23.60 5.85 -10.58
N GLY A 614 -22.77 6.70 -9.99
CA GLY A 614 -22.60 6.74 -8.55
C GLY A 614 -22.12 8.09 -8.07
N ILE A 615 -22.35 8.32 -6.78
CA ILE A 615 -21.82 9.44 -6.02
C ILE A 615 -21.29 8.90 -4.71
N GLY A 616 -20.15 9.38 -4.27
CA GLY A 616 -19.69 9.11 -2.92
C GLY A 616 -19.13 10.35 -2.25
N TRP A 617 -19.23 10.31 -0.94
CA TRP A 617 -18.74 11.32 -0.02
C TRP A 617 -17.64 10.70 0.83
N PHE A 618 -16.56 11.48 0.95
CA PHE A 618 -15.46 11.19 1.84
C PHE A 618 -15.43 12.26 2.91
N GLN A 619 -15.44 11.84 4.16
CA GLN A 619 -15.09 12.73 5.24
C GLN A 619 -13.64 13.16 5.07
N GLY A 620 -13.40 14.46 5.21
CA GLY A 620 -12.05 14.99 5.31
C GLY A 620 -11.33 14.40 6.52
N TRP A 621 -10.02 14.50 6.53
CA TRP A 621 -9.20 13.95 7.61
C TRP A 621 -8.36 15.05 8.26
N ARG A 622 -7.88 14.74 9.46
CA ARG A 622 -6.92 15.56 10.19
C ARG A 622 -5.83 14.69 10.78
N GLU A 623 -4.62 15.24 10.82
CA GLU A 623 -3.43 14.61 11.41
C GLU A 623 -2.66 15.68 12.18
N SER A 624 -1.92 15.27 13.19
CA SER A 624 -1.02 16.16 13.93
C SER A 624 0.34 15.51 14.12
N TYR A 625 1.40 16.31 14.07
CA TYR A 625 2.78 15.92 14.29
C TYR A 625 3.38 16.77 15.41
N TYR A 626 3.97 16.13 16.40
CA TYR A 626 4.45 16.78 17.61
C TYR A 626 5.97 16.93 17.57
N GLN A 627 6.44 18.00 16.94
CA GLN A 627 7.85 18.29 16.78
C GLN A 627 8.46 18.85 18.07
N VAL A 628 9.78 19.12 18.08
CA VAL A 628 10.46 19.72 19.24
C VAL A 628 9.96 21.13 19.53
N ASP A 629 9.82 21.94 18.49
CA ASP A 629 9.57 23.39 18.57
C ASP A 629 8.22 23.79 17.98
N ASN A 630 7.49 22.86 17.36
CA ASN A 630 6.19 23.15 16.79
C ASN A 630 5.22 21.96 16.85
N ILE A 631 3.94 22.26 16.70
CA ILE A 631 2.92 21.26 16.41
C ILE A 631 2.40 21.57 15.00
N GLU A 632 2.58 20.62 14.08
CA GLU A 632 2.02 20.70 12.74
C GLU A 632 0.68 19.96 12.72
N SER A 633 -0.34 20.56 12.11
CA SER A 633 -1.65 19.94 11.92
C SER A 633 -2.08 20.06 10.47
N LEU A 634 -2.36 18.91 9.85
CA LEU A 634 -2.85 18.80 8.49
C LEU A 634 -4.35 18.58 8.53
N LYS A 635 -5.10 19.25 7.65
CA LYS A 635 -6.55 19.09 7.56
C LYS A 635 -7.04 19.16 6.12
N LEU A 636 -7.61 18.07 5.65
CA LEU A 636 -8.38 18.01 4.42
C LEU A 636 -9.87 18.24 4.72
N ARG A 637 -10.55 19.03 3.90
CA ARG A 637 -12.03 19.14 3.93
C ARG A 637 -12.64 17.92 3.26
N ASP A 638 -13.87 17.58 3.66
CA ASP A 638 -14.74 16.67 2.94
C ASP A 638 -14.74 16.93 1.43
N PHE A 639 -14.80 15.84 0.65
CA PHE A 639 -14.88 15.92 -0.79
C PHE A 639 -15.79 14.84 -1.36
N TYR A 640 -16.22 15.07 -2.60
CA TYR A 640 -17.17 14.23 -3.29
C TYR A 640 -16.55 13.70 -4.58
N HIS A 641 -16.95 12.50 -4.95
CA HIS A 641 -16.65 11.91 -6.24
C HIS A 641 -17.94 11.44 -6.90
N SER A 642 -17.98 11.51 -8.21
CA SER A 642 -19.11 11.01 -8.98
C SER A 642 -18.63 10.42 -10.28
N PHE A 643 -19.37 9.45 -10.78
CA PHE A 643 -19.05 8.83 -12.05
C PHE A 643 -20.30 8.45 -12.81
N ILE A 644 -20.15 8.38 -14.12
CA ILE A 644 -21.06 7.73 -15.03
C ILE A 644 -20.26 6.79 -15.93
N GLU A 645 -20.76 5.58 -16.07
CA GLU A 645 -20.12 4.51 -16.82
C GLU A 645 -21.14 3.93 -17.79
N TRP A 646 -20.76 3.87 -19.05
CA TRP A 646 -21.57 3.35 -20.14
C TRP A 646 -20.84 2.19 -20.80
N LYS A 647 -21.55 1.07 -20.93
CA LYS A 647 -21.00 -0.17 -21.49
C LYS A 647 -21.93 -0.64 -22.61
N PRO A 648 -21.84 -0.18 -23.86
CA PRO A 648 -22.79 -0.60 -24.90
C PRO A 648 -22.80 -2.11 -25.17
N ASP A 649 -21.65 -2.76 -24.99
CA ASP A 649 -21.43 -4.19 -25.18
C ASP A 649 -20.31 -4.69 -24.22
N PRO A 650 -20.03 -6.01 -24.14
CA PRO A 650 -18.98 -6.54 -23.25
C PRO A 650 -17.54 -6.14 -23.60
N GLY A 651 -17.29 -5.70 -24.84
CA GLY A 651 -15.97 -5.34 -25.35
C GLY A 651 -15.57 -3.88 -25.14
N PHE A 652 -16.50 -3.01 -24.74
CA PHE A 652 -16.23 -1.57 -24.57
C PHE A 652 -16.83 -0.98 -23.28
N THR A 653 -16.03 -0.16 -22.60
CA THR A 653 -16.49 0.71 -21.50
C THR A 653 -16.02 2.12 -21.73
N LEU A 654 -16.93 3.09 -21.58
CA LEU A 654 -16.61 4.51 -21.46
C LEU A 654 -17.03 4.98 -20.07
N ARG A 655 -16.15 5.69 -19.37
CA ARG A 655 -16.41 6.20 -18.04
C ARG A 655 -15.95 7.64 -17.94
N ALA A 656 -16.83 8.49 -17.40
CA ALA A 656 -16.52 9.86 -17.04
C ALA A 656 -16.68 10.02 -15.53
N GLU A 657 -15.73 10.70 -14.90
CA GLU A 657 -15.75 11.03 -13.49
C GLU A 657 -15.66 12.53 -13.32
N LEU A 658 -16.40 13.01 -12.33
CA LEU A 658 -16.27 14.36 -11.82
C LEU A 658 -15.92 14.25 -10.34
N ASN A 659 -14.63 14.43 -10.08
CA ASN A 659 -14.04 14.37 -8.76
C ASN A 659 -13.89 15.80 -8.23
N ASN A 660 -14.07 15.95 -6.92
CA ASN A 660 -13.85 17.21 -6.24
C ASN A 660 -14.70 18.37 -6.84
N PHE A 661 -15.96 18.11 -7.18
CA PHE A 661 -16.85 19.13 -7.76
C PHE A 661 -17.24 20.25 -6.77
N ASP A 662 -17.04 20.03 -5.47
CA ASP A 662 -16.93 21.06 -4.44
C ASP A 662 -15.46 21.13 -3.99
N PRO A 663 -14.62 21.97 -4.61
CA PRO A 663 -13.18 21.95 -4.39
C PRO A 663 -12.80 21.99 -2.91
N PHE A 664 -12.12 20.96 -2.42
CA PHE A 664 -11.68 20.91 -1.03
C PHE A 664 -10.55 21.91 -0.75
N SER A 665 -10.37 22.21 0.54
CA SER A 665 -9.19 22.93 1.02
C SER A 665 -8.31 21.96 1.80
N PHE A 666 -7.02 21.96 1.50
CA PHE A 666 -6.00 21.33 2.33
C PHE A 666 -5.32 22.43 3.15
N ASN A 667 -5.39 22.31 4.47
CA ASN A 667 -4.85 23.31 5.39
C ASN A 667 -3.71 22.69 6.20
N ILE A 668 -2.60 23.41 6.28
CA ILE A 668 -1.45 23.09 7.12
C ILE A 668 -1.36 24.21 8.16
N GLN A 669 -1.43 23.86 9.43
CA GLN A 669 -1.23 24.79 10.53
C GLN A 669 0.03 24.40 11.28
N ARG A 670 0.90 25.37 11.58
CA ARG A 670 2.06 25.18 12.45
C ARG A 670 1.97 26.13 13.64
N GLN A 671 1.92 25.56 14.84
CA GLN A 671 2.02 26.31 16.08
C GLN A 671 3.48 26.33 16.51
N ILE A 672 4.16 27.45 16.30
CA ILE A 672 5.62 27.56 16.45
C ILE A 672 5.96 28.18 17.81
N HIS A 673 6.80 27.50 18.58
CA HIS A 673 7.31 27.94 19.87
C HIS A 673 8.70 28.56 19.72
N GLY A 674 9.12 29.37 20.70
CA GLY A 674 10.43 30.03 20.69
C GLY A 674 11.64 29.11 20.88
N GLY A 675 11.44 27.80 20.76
CA GLY A 675 12.34 26.72 21.14
C GLY A 675 11.52 25.51 21.54
N ARG A 676 12.06 24.67 22.44
CA ARG A 676 11.37 23.47 22.92
C ARG A 676 9.98 23.79 23.50
N ARG A 677 8.95 23.05 23.06
CA ARG A 677 7.55 23.27 23.49
C ARG A 677 7.31 23.18 25.01
N ASP A 678 8.15 22.44 25.74
CA ASP A 678 8.09 22.29 27.20
C ASP A 678 8.65 23.48 27.97
N GLN A 679 9.50 24.31 27.34
CA GLN A 679 10.22 25.41 27.99
C GLN A 679 9.86 26.79 27.44
N TYR A 680 9.49 26.87 26.16
CA TYR A 680 9.29 28.12 25.45
C TYR A 680 7.82 28.32 25.06
N PRO A 681 7.30 29.55 25.17
CA PRO A 681 5.92 29.82 24.79
C PRO A 681 5.74 29.77 23.27
N LEU A 682 4.48 29.66 22.85
CA LEU A 682 4.06 29.90 21.47
C LEU A 682 4.48 31.32 21.05
N ILE A 683 5.15 31.44 19.90
CA ILE A 683 5.57 32.74 19.35
C ILE A 683 4.77 33.11 18.10
N SER A 684 4.33 32.13 17.32
CA SER A 684 3.55 32.39 16.11
C SER A 684 2.71 31.18 15.68
N VAL A 685 1.68 31.47 14.89
CA VAL A 685 0.87 30.45 14.20
C VAL A 685 0.92 30.73 12.71
N GLU A 686 1.46 29.77 11.97
CA GLU A 686 1.41 29.76 10.51
C GLU A 686 0.19 28.95 10.05
N ASN A 687 -0.53 29.46 9.05
CA ASN A 687 -1.58 28.73 8.36
C ASN A 687 -1.32 28.83 6.86
N GLU A 688 -1.14 27.69 6.21
CA GLU A 688 -1.11 27.55 4.77
C GLU A 688 -2.40 26.87 4.33
N ARG A 689 -3.05 27.44 3.32
CA ARG A 689 -4.24 26.86 2.69
C ARG A 689 -3.99 26.66 1.21
N ARG A 690 -4.13 25.42 0.76
CA ARG A 690 -4.16 25.03 -0.66
C ARG A 690 -5.60 24.74 -1.04
N ASN A 691 -6.08 25.35 -2.12
CA ASN A 691 -7.38 25.00 -2.67
C ASN A 691 -7.15 24.10 -3.86
N SER A 692 -7.78 22.92 -3.83
CA SER A 692 -7.82 22.07 -4.99
C SER A 692 -8.75 22.67 -6.05
N GLN A 693 -8.87 21.99 -7.18
CA GLN A 693 -9.73 22.40 -8.30
C GLN A 693 -10.61 21.23 -8.73
N ILE A 694 -11.67 21.52 -9.48
CA ILE A 694 -12.52 20.47 -10.02
C ILE A 694 -11.68 19.60 -10.97
N LEU A 695 -11.76 18.29 -10.79
CA LEU A 695 -10.97 17.30 -11.52
C LEU A 695 -11.90 16.39 -12.32
N GLY A 696 -11.88 16.53 -13.64
CA GLY A 696 -12.52 15.58 -14.54
C GLY A 696 -11.60 14.41 -14.85
N MET A 697 -12.16 13.21 -15.00
CA MET A 697 -11.45 12.09 -15.63
C MET A 697 -12.31 11.48 -16.71
N ILE A 698 -11.72 11.19 -17.87
CA ILE A 698 -12.36 10.37 -18.90
C ILE A 698 -11.50 9.13 -19.09
N SER A 699 -12.13 7.97 -19.16
CA SER A 699 -11.46 6.71 -19.44
C SER A 699 -12.27 5.85 -20.40
N ALA A 700 -11.56 5.12 -21.24
CA ALA A 700 -12.12 4.16 -22.15
C ALA A 700 -11.32 2.86 -22.10
N ARG A 701 -12.03 1.74 -22.18
CA ARG A 701 -11.47 0.38 -22.14
C ARG A 701 -12.02 -0.41 -23.31
N TRP A 702 -11.13 -1.06 -24.04
CA TRP A 702 -11.44 -2.02 -25.10
C TRP A 702 -10.91 -3.39 -24.70
N THR A 703 -11.74 -4.41 -24.87
CA THR A 703 -11.39 -5.81 -24.69
C THR A 703 -11.48 -6.51 -26.04
N PHE A 704 -10.42 -7.20 -26.43
CA PHE A 704 -10.30 -7.97 -27.67
C PHE A 704 -10.10 -9.45 -27.32
N GLY A 705 -10.77 -10.34 -28.06
CA GLY A 705 -10.61 -11.79 -27.96
C GLY A 705 -9.72 -12.36 -29.05
#